data_AF-A0A9W8LE40-F1
#
_entry.id   AF-A0A9W8LE40-F1
#
_cell.length_a   1.000
_cell.length_b   1.000
_cell.length_c   1.000
_cell.angle_alpha   90.00
_cell.angle_beta   90.00
_cell.angle_gamma   90.00
#
_symmetry.space_group_name_H-M   'P 1'
#
loop_
_entity.id
_entity.type
_entity.pdbx_description
1 polymer ?
#
loop_
_entity_poly.entity_id
_entity_poly.type
_entity_poly.pdbx_seq_one_letter_code
_entity_poly.pdbx_strand_id
1 'polypeptide(L)'
;MIDGSVMSTAAKWEQAGKAVGRSVIACKRRFKILHHSRKHIQVADDRESLVTSEVQGQFELSSAVDWPQVSQATGLGMRECLELSQYDGGKASWHYDPDSFSQSMVDRMTGFIEEHYPTPTPVSYRAVSNFMWVDMNDCIRIHDMLRGKFNWTEAGYERAVALRAQGLTYREVARHLSPTLTHSSVCNALQFYLSPKIVREPISADELEEINRLADEYAGKYPVVETIDKIRTQLNLSNRRGWHSTVSRLLAARPHYQAKLSGFDYIDLANRIATGQTTTKLAAKELDVPRLALEIHVSDMNSRLFSSAWTGEETRKLLDYVQTSNSKPDYLPVESRLDEIRDLVHLRLEHNFGCDRSSYLAQRNAQTPQSLCFKSRYFHDKIDLIRNPDGGYVTYPCLHTLELWEYKMSGCRGLPAFSGAVPFPSLWCLRTSLPALLGDDTLFRESSATLESLVLRLDDYVVPMFCQHSVFTPTSHPKLLCIRLERLDRLVPEPFSTYTEVVRFVLSIGPGAPVQGIEEVPSADELLPALSLPGDHSSIQVLSIPNTELDIWQAISLIKSLPLLSDLQALFPSIGSMPDGVTMNELPEYMVSTYAPMGERFRCWRIIYYTSNIENIMLLALICPNFDYAAAPAGDRELFMAHMRDNIQADGFKQHE
;
A
#
# COMPACT_ATOMS: atom_id res chain seq x y z
N MET A 1 18.91 -8.71 19.25
CA MET A 1 17.83 -9.64 19.66
C MET A 1 17.42 -9.30 21.07
N ILE A 2 16.19 -8.80 21.26
CA ILE A 2 15.55 -8.69 22.58
C ILE A 2 14.27 -9.50 22.47
N ASP A 3 14.30 -10.72 23.02
CA ASP A 3 13.15 -11.60 23.09
C ASP A 3 12.95 -11.99 24.57
N GLY A 4 11.74 -11.81 25.08
CA GLY A 4 11.38 -12.13 26.48
C GLY A 4 10.28 -11.25 27.11
N SER A 5 10.19 -9.95 26.82
CA SER A 5 9.20 -9.08 27.48
C SER A 5 7.92 -8.84 26.65
N VAL A 6 8.00 -8.90 25.31
CA VAL A 6 6.88 -8.65 24.39
C VAL A 6 5.88 -9.81 24.34
N MET A 7 6.35 -11.06 24.55
CA MET A 7 5.47 -12.23 24.60
C MET A 7 4.51 -12.21 25.81
N SER A 8 4.87 -11.52 26.91
CA SER A 8 4.03 -11.45 28.10
C SER A 8 2.80 -10.54 27.92
N THR A 9 2.86 -9.55 27.04
CA THR A 9 1.76 -8.60 26.81
C THR A 9 0.75 -9.13 25.79
N ALA A 10 1.19 -9.81 24.74
CA ALA A 10 0.30 -10.40 23.73
C ALA A 10 -0.64 -11.45 24.33
N ALA A 11 -0.10 -12.39 25.11
CA ALA A 11 -0.87 -13.44 25.77
C ALA A 11 -1.92 -12.89 26.76
N LYS A 12 -1.59 -11.81 27.48
CA LYS A 12 -2.51 -11.17 28.44
C LYS A 12 -3.72 -10.51 27.75
N TRP A 13 -3.48 -9.84 26.61
CA TRP A 13 -4.57 -9.21 25.87
C TRP A 13 -5.43 -10.23 25.12
N GLU A 14 -4.85 -11.36 24.71
CA GLU A 14 -5.59 -12.46 24.12
C GLU A 14 -6.57 -13.08 25.15
N GLN A 15 -6.10 -13.31 26.37
CA GLN A 15 -6.95 -13.74 27.48
C GLN A 15 -8.03 -12.71 27.83
N ALA A 16 -7.72 -11.41 27.79
CA ALA A 16 -8.72 -10.34 27.96
C ALA A 16 -9.79 -10.38 26.86
N GLY A 17 -9.38 -10.58 25.60
CA GLY A 17 -10.29 -10.74 24.47
C GLY A 17 -11.23 -11.93 24.66
N LYS A 18 -10.69 -13.08 25.08
CA LYS A 18 -11.47 -14.28 25.40
C LYS A 18 -12.46 -14.06 26.55
N ALA A 19 -12.03 -13.41 27.64
CA ALA A 19 -12.87 -13.14 28.81
C ALA A 19 -14.02 -12.16 28.51
N VAL A 20 -13.78 -11.17 27.64
CA VAL A 20 -14.75 -10.15 27.26
C VAL A 20 -15.62 -10.58 26.07
N GLY A 21 -15.18 -11.58 25.30
CA GLY A 21 -15.84 -11.99 24.05
C GLY A 21 -15.63 -10.99 22.91
N ARG A 22 -14.49 -10.30 22.88
CA ARG A 22 -14.13 -9.26 21.90
C ARG A 22 -12.71 -9.48 21.37
N SER A 23 -12.36 -8.84 20.26
CA SER A 23 -11.00 -8.93 19.73
C SER A 23 -9.99 -8.18 20.60
N VAL A 24 -8.73 -8.61 20.53
CA VAL A 24 -7.61 -7.95 21.24
C VAL A 24 -7.53 -6.46 20.91
N ILE A 25 -7.74 -6.11 19.64
CA ILE A 25 -7.68 -4.74 19.13
C ILE A 25 -8.82 -3.91 19.74
N ALA A 26 -10.05 -4.47 19.80
CA ALA A 26 -11.20 -3.80 20.38
C ALA A 26 -11.00 -3.53 21.88
N CYS A 27 -10.51 -4.53 22.64
CA CYS A 27 -10.20 -4.39 24.07
C CYS A 27 -9.15 -3.30 24.31
N LYS A 28 -8.03 -3.29 23.57
CA LYS A 28 -6.99 -2.25 23.67
C LYS A 28 -7.53 -0.85 23.38
N ARG A 29 -8.34 -0.72 22.32
CA ARG A 29 -8.93 0.57 21.92
C ARG A 29 -9.91 1.09 22.97
N ARG A 30 -10.80 0.23 23.49
CA ARG A 30 -11.77 0.60 24.52
C ARG A 30 -11.08 0.99 25.82
N PHE A 31 -10.06 0.25 26.24
CA PHE A 31 -9.28 0.58 27.42
C PHE A 31 -8.60 1.95 27.29
N LYS A 32 -7.99 2.25 26.13
CA LYS A 32 -7.39 3.57 25.85
C LYS A 32 -8.40 4.70 26.02
N ILE A 33 -9.61 4.55 25.46
CA ILE A 33 -10.69 5.54 25.58
C ILE A 33 -11.08 5.75 27.05
N LEU A 34 -11.36 4.67 27.79
CA LEU A 34 -11.75 4.75 29.20
C LEU A 34 -10.68 5.41 30.08
N HIS A 35 -9.41 5.16 29.77
CA HIS A 35 -8.29 5.72 30.52
C HIS A 35 -8.03 7.21 30.19
N HIS A 36 -8.36 7.66 28.98
CA HIS A 36 -8.35 9.08 28.61
C HIS A 36 -9.53 9.81 29.25
N SER A 37 -10.73 9.23 29.23
CA SER A 37 -11.93 9.83 29.85
C SER A 37 -11.78 10.05 31.35
N ARG A 38 -11.11 9.14 32.09
CA ARG A 38 -10.89 9.29 33.53
C ARG A 38 -9.98 10.46 33.94
N LYS A 39 -9.11 10.97 33.05
CA LYS A 39 -8.28 12.16 33.33
C LYS A 39 -9.03 13.48 33.14
N HIS A 40 -10.12 13.50 32.37
CA HIS A 40 -10.86 14.72 32.03
C HIS A 40 -12.00 15.06 33.01
N ILE A 41 -12.55 14.09 33.75
CA ILE A 41 -13.82 14.24 34.48
C ILE A 41 -13.73 15.09 35.77
N GLN A 42 -12.54 15.47 36.25
CA GLN A 42 -12.40 16.27 37.50
C GLN A 42 -11.98 17.74 37.31
N VAL A 43 -11.76 18.19 36.06
CA VAL A 43 -11.32 19.57 35.74
C VAL A 43 -12.27 20.26 34.72
N ALA A 44 -13.31 19.55 34.26
CA ALA A 44 -14.15 19.97 33.13
C ALA A 44 -15.22 21.02 33.47
N ASP A 45 -15.85 20.97 34.65
CA ASP A 45 -17.06 21.75 34.93
C ASP A 45 -16.83 23.29 34.90
N ASP A 46 -15.71 23.78 35.42
CA ASP A 46 -15.42 25.23 35.41
C ASP A 46 -15.01 25.73 34.02
N ARG A 47 -14.32 24.89 33.23
CA ARG A 47 -13.86 25.23 31.88
C ARG A 47 -15.01 25.19 30.87
N GLU A 48 -15.90 24.23 31.01
CA GLU A 48 -17.10 24.08 30.18
C GLU A 48 -18.03 25.27 30.33
N SER A 49 -18.28 25.73 31.57
CA SER A 49 -19.09 26.91 31.81
C SER A 49 -18.47 28.17 31.19
N LEU A 50 -17.15 28.36 31.32
CA LEU A 50 -16.44 29.51 30.76
C LEU A 50 -16.53 29.56 29.23
N VAL A 51 -16.28 28.43 28.56
CA VAL A 51 -16.37 28.33 27.10
C VAL A 51 -17.81 28.56 26.63
N THR A 52 -18.79 27.95 27.29
CA THR A 52 -20.20 28.04 26.90
C THR A 52 -20.72 29.48 27.03
N SER A 53 -20.36 30.19 28.11
CA SER A 53 -20.75 31.59 28.30
C SER A 53 -20.14 32.54 27.26
N GLU A 54 -18.86 32.34 26.90
CA GLU A 54 -18.20 33.16 25.87
C GLU A 54 -18.84 32.93 24.48
N VAL A 55 -19.10 31.67 24.13
CA VAL A 55 -19.78 31.30 22.87
C VAL A 55 -21.18 31.91 22.80
N GLN A 56 -21.96 31.82 23.89
CA GLN A 56 -23.27 32.43 23.97
C GLN A 56 -23.20 33.95 23.78
N GLY A 57 -22.29 34.63 24.46
CA GLY A 57 -22.12 36.09 24.36
C GLY A 57 -21.78 36.55 22.94
N GLN A 58 -20.87 35.87 22.26
CA GLN A 58 -20.54 36.21 20.86
C GLN A 58 -21.71 35.97 19.91
N PHE A 59 -22.44 34.86 20.09
CA PHE A 59 -23.58 34.53 19.23
C PHE A 59 -24.75 35.51 19.41
N GLU A 60 -25.06 35.91 20.64
CA GLU A 60 -26.10 36.91 20.91
C GLU A 60 -25.79 38.28 20.29
N LEU A 61 -24.50 38.64 20.19
CA LEU A 61 -24.06 39.90 19.60
C LEU A 61 -24.00 39.90 18.07
N SER A 62 -23.63 38.77 17.45
CA SER A 62 -23.27 38.74 16.03
C SER A 62 -23.97 37.66 15.20
N SER A 63 -24.77 36.80 15.83
CA SER A 63 -25.37 35.60 15.21
C SER A 63 -24.33 34.64 14.58
N ALA A 64 -23.07 34.77 14.96
CA ALA A 64 -21.94 33.95 14.55
C ALA A 64 -20.97 33.79 15.73
N VAL A 65 -20.04 32.82 15.63
CA VAL A 65 -19.04 32.58 16.66
C VAL A 65 -17.66 32.52 16.03
N ASP A 66 -16.74 33.31 16.58
CA ASP A 66 -15.34 33.34 16.17
C ASP A 66 -14.54 32.42 17.12
N TRP A 67 -14.33 31.18 16.68
CA TRP A 67 -13.64 30.16 17.49
C TRP A 67 -12.20 30.53 17.87
N PRO A 68 -11.38 31.15 17.00
CA PRO A 68 -10.12 31.77 17.40
C PRO A 68 -10.27 32.77 18.56
N GLN A 69 -11.26 33.65 18.53
CA GLN A 69 -11.49 34.62 19.61
C GLN A 69 -11.92 33.93 20.91
N VAL A 70 -12.81 32.93 20.84
CA VAL A 70 -13.20 32.11 22.01
C VAL A 70 -11.98 31.40 22.61
N SER A 71 -11.11 30.83 21.78
CA SER A 71 -9.85 30.21 22.20
C SER A 71 -8.94 31.19 22.93
N GLN A 72 -8.79 32.41 22.41
CA GLN A 72 -8.01 33.46 23.05
C GLN A 72 -8.61 33.91 24.40
N ALA A 73 -9.93 34.10 24.46
CA ALA A 73 -10.62 34.58 25.67
C ALA A 73 -10.59 33.56 26.81
N THR A 74 -10.65 32.26 26.48
CA THR A 74 -10.69 31.17 27.46
C THR A 74 -9.30 30.62 27.81
N GLY A 75 -8.28 30.94 27.02
CA GLY A 75 -6.93 30.38 27.16
C GLY A 75 -6.81 28.90 26.82
N LEU A 76 -7.85 28.31 26.20
CA LEU A 76 -7.89 26.92 25.77
C LEU A 76 -7.63 26.83 24.27
N GLY A 77 -7.17 25.67 23.79
CA GLY A 77 -7.01 25.45 22.35
C GLY A 77 -8.37 25.43 21.64
N MET A 78 -8.43 25.91 20.39
CA MET A 78 -9.68 25.98 19.60
C MET A 78 -10.47 24.67 19.59
N ARG A 79 -9.78 23.54 19.42
CA ARG A 79 -10.39 22.20 19.47
C ARG A 79 -11.02 21.90 20.83
N GLU A 80 -10.35 22.27 21.93
CA GLU A 80 -10.86 22.06 23.29
C GLU A 80 -12.10 22.93 23.54
N CYS A 81 -12.12 24.19 23.07
CA CYS A 81 -13.30 25.04 23.11
C CYS A 81 -14.48 24.43 22.34
N LEU A 82 -14.22 23.93 21.14
CA LEU A 82 -15.23 23.26 20.30
C LEU A 82 -15.78 21.99 20.97
N GLU A 83 -14.94 21.23 21.69
CA GLU A 83 -15.37 20.03 22.40
C GLU A 83 -16.16 20.33 23.67
N LEU A 84 -15.84 21.42 24.36
CA LEU A 84 -16.45 21.80 25.64
C LEU A 84 -17.73 22.63 25.51
N SER A 85 -17.94 23.37 24.42
CA SER A 85 -19.13 24.21 24.29
C SER A 85 -20.43 23.40 24.29
N GLN A 86 -21.35 23.76 25.20
CA GLN A 86 -22.71 23.25 25.30
C GLN A 86 -23.76 24.16 24.66
N TYR A 87 -23.35 25.25 24.03
CA TYR A 87 -24.29 26.20 23.47
C TYR A 87 -24.82 25.70 22.11
N ASP A 88 -26.12 25.42 22.06
CA ASP A 88 -26.82 24.91 20.87
C ASP A 88 -27.77 25.93 20.22
N GLY A 89 -27.76 27.18 20.71
CA GLY A 89 -28.61 28.25 20.20
C GLY A 89 -28.44 28.45 18.68
N GLY A 90 -29.54 28.39 17.95
CA GLY A 90 -29.57 28.60 16.50
C GLY A 90 -29.15 27.41 15.64
N LYS A 91 -28.70 26.28 16.22
CA LYS A 91 -28.36 25.08 15.44
C LYS A 91 -29.61 24.29 15.00
N ALA A 92 -30.66 24.30 15.83
CA ALA A 92 -31.89 23.56 15.58
C ALA A 92 -32.74 24.11 14.42
N SER A 93 -32.48 25.34 13.93
CA SER A 93 -33.15 25.87 12.74
C SER A 93 -32.57 25.30 11.44
N TRP A 94 -31.42 24.65 11.52
CA TRP A 94 -30.80 23.96 10.40
C TRP A 94 -31.25 22.50 10.39
N HIS A 95 -31.70 22.01 9.24
CA HIS A 95 -32.11 20.61 9.07
C HIS A 95 -31.39 20.06 7.84
N TYR A 96 -30.73 18.92 8.01
CA TYR A 96 -30.15 18.21 6.86
C TYR A 96 -31.25 17.67 5.95
N ASP A 97 -31.22 18.09 4.68
CA ASP A 97 -32.02 17.52 3.60
C ASP A 97 -31.11 16.72 2.64
N PRO A 98 -31.31 15.39 2.54
CA PRO A 98 -30.56 14.54 1.63
C PRO A 98 -30.68 14.94 0.15
N ASP A 99 -31.77 15.60 -0.24
CA ASP A 99 -32.09 15.91 -1.64
C ASP A 99 -31.48 17.24 -2.11
N SER A 100 -31.15 18.16 -1.20
CA SER A 100 -30.53 19.47 -1.48
C SER A 100 -29.03 19.55 -1.12
N PHE A 101 -28.38 18.38 -1.11
CA PHE A 101 -27.00 18.15 -0.72
C PHE A 101 -25.97 19.11 -1.37
N SER A 102 -25.17 19.80 -0.54
CA SER A 102 -24.05 20.64 -1.00
C SER A 102 -22.69 19.99 -0.73
N GLN A 103 -21.92 19.76 -1.79
CA GLN A 103 -20.55 19.22 -1.71
C GLN A 103 -19.62 20.10 -0.86
N SER A 104 -19.80 21.43 -0.86
CA SER A 104 -18.95 22.34 -0.09
C SER A 104 -19.07 22.14 1.43
N MET A 105 -20.23 21.70 1.90
CA MET A 105 -20.47 21.42 3.32
C MET A 105 -19.76 20.15 3.76
N VAL A 106 -19.77 19.13 2.91
CA VAL A 106 -19.04 17.87 3.11
C VAL A 106 -17.55 18.11 3.13
N ASP A 107 -17.03 18.87 2.16
CA ASP A 107 -15.60 19.16 2.06
C ASP A 107 -15.13 19.94 3.31
N ARG A 108 -15.94 20.90 3.77
CA ARG A 108 -15.67 21.65 5.00
C ARG A 108 -15.69 20.77 6.25
N MET A 109 -16.70 19.90 6.39
CA MET A 109 -16.80 18.98 7.54
C MET A 109 -15.67 17.94 7.54
N THR A 110 -15.37 17.37 6.37
CA THR A 110 -14.33 16.34 6.20
C THR A 110 -12.96 16.93 6.43
N GLY A 111 -12.67 18.12 5.87
CA GLY A 111 -11.42 18.84 6.11
C GLY A 111 -11.19 19.10 7.59
N PHE A 112 -12.21 19.58 8.30
CA PHE A 112 -12.13 19.78 9.76
C PHE A 112 -11.87 18.46 10.53
N ILE A 113 -12.54 17.37 10.16
CA ILE A 113 -12.34 16.05 10.78
C ILE A 113 -10.93 15.52 10.51
N GLU A 114 -10.43 15.64 9.28
CA GLU A 114 -9.10 15.16 8.91
C GLU A 114 -8.00 15.96 9.60
N GLU A 115 -8.17 17.28 9.72
CA GLU A 115 -7.24 18.19 10.37
C GLU A 115 -7.18 17.97 11.89
N HIS A 116 -8.34 17.90 12.56
CA HIS A 116 -8.39 17.89 14.02
C HIS A 116 -8.60 16.50 14.64
N TYR A 117 -9.08 15.51 13.89
CA TYR A 117 -9.35 14.15 14.37
C TYR A 117 -8.66 13.08 13.49
N PRO A 118 -7.33 13.13 13.32
CA PRO A 118 -6.62 12.13 12.53
C PRO A 118 -6.79 10.73 13.12
N THR A 119 -6.98 9.73 12.25
CA THR A 119 -7.13 8.33 12.66
C THR A 119 -5.94 7.90 13.51
N PRO A 120 -6.13 7.31 14.72
CA PRO A 120 -7.35 6.66 15.21
C PRO A 120 -8.18 7.48 16.22
N THR A 121 -7.93 8.80 16.32
CA THR A 121 -8.61 9.68 17.28
C THR A 121 -10.13 9.64 17.07
N PRO A 122 -10.94 9.33 18.10
CA PRO A 122 -12.38 9.39 17.98
C PRO A 122 -12.83 10.81 17.64
N VAL A 123 -13.72 10.94 16.65
CA VAL A 123 -14.29 12.23 16.26
C VAL A 123 -15.24 12.71 17.36
N SER A 124 -15.07 13.95 17.82
CA SER A 124 -16.06 14.61 18.67
C SER A 124 -17.10 15.29 17.79
N TYR A 125 -18.26 14.65 17.60
CA TYR A 125 -19.33 15.26 16.79
C TYR A 125 -19.90 16.53 17.39
N ARG A 126 -19.72 16.74 18.70
CA ARG A 126 -20.00 18.02 19.35
C ARG A 126 -19.10 19.13 18.79
N ALA A 127 -17.80 18.88 18.66
CA ALA A 127 -16.88 19.84 18.05
C ALA A 127 -17.19 20.09 16.57
N VAL A 128 -17.54 19.02 15.84
CA VAL A 128 -17.96 19.15 14.43
C VAL A 128 -19.25 19.96 14.31
N SER A 129 -20.23 19.69 15.17
CA SER A 129 -21.49 20.44 15.28
C SER A 129 -21.25 21.92 15.58
N ASN A 130 -20.38 22.21 16.55
CA ASN A 130 -19.97 23.56 16.92
C ASN A 130 -19.24 24.28 15.78
N PHE A 131 -18.35 23.59 15.06
CA PHE A 131 -17.61 24.17 13.94
C PHE A 131 -18.50 24.43 12.71
N MET A 132 -19.38 23.48 12.39
CA MET A 132 -20.31 23.57 11.26
C MET A 132 -21.52 24.46 11.57
N TRP A 133 -21.77 24.73 12.85
CA TRP A 133 -22.98 25.37 13.38
C TRP A 133 -24.27 24.65 12.97
N VAL A 134 -24.24 23.31 13.10
CA VAL A 134 -25.28 22.37 12.65
C VAL A 134 -25.62 21.42 13.79
N ASP A 135 -26.85 20.89 13.86
CA ASP A 135 -27.23 19.89 14.85
C ASP A 135 -26.28 18.68 14.84
N MET A 136 -25.90 18.21 16.02
CA MET A 136 -24.96 17.11 16.16
C MET A 136 -25.44 15.82 15.49
N ASN A 137 -26.74 15.52 15.52
CA ASN A 137 -27.27 14.32 14.87
C ASN A 137 -27.16 14.40 13.36
N ASP A 138 -27.27 15.60 12.79
CA ASP A 138 -27.10 15.78 11.36
C ASP A 138 -25.63 15.67 10.95
N CYS A 139 -24.69 16.19 11.74
CA CYS A 139 -23.26 15.92 11.52
C CYS A 139 -22.95 14.42 11.56
N ILE A 140 -23.55 13.68 12.49
CA ILE A 140 -23.43 12.22 12.56
C ILE A 140 -24.01 11.58 11.29
N ARG A 141 -25.22 11.98 10.85
CA ARG A 141 -25.85 11.46 9.63
C ARG A 141 -25.01 11.72 8.38
N ILE A 142 -24.50 12.94 8.20
CA ILE A 142 -23.63 13.30 7.06
C ILE A 142 -22.36 12.45 7.11
N HIS A 143 -21.76 12.31 8.28
CA HIS A 143 -20.53 11.53 8.43
C HIS A 143 -20.76 10.01 8.28
N ASP A 144 -21.90 9.49 8.72
CA ASP A 144 -22.31 8.11 8.47
C ASP A 144 -22.62 7.88 6.99
N MET A 145 -23.16 8.86 6.27
CA MET A 145 -23.27 8.81 4.80
C MET A 145 -21.90 8.81 4.12
N LEU A 146 -20.91 9.55 4.68
CA LEU A 146 -19.53 9.57 4.21
C LEU A 146 -18.72 8.31 4.56
N ARG A 147 -19.23 7.46 5.47
CA ARG A 147 -18.57 6.19 5.85
C ARG A 147 -19.38 4.95 5.47
N GLY A 148 -20.65 5.13 5.16
CA GLY A 148 -21.61 4.09 4.83
C GLY A 148 -21.39 3.54 3.43
N LYS A 149 -21.87 2.31 3.21
CA LYS A 149 -21.96 1.75 1.86
C LYS A 149 -23.13 2.41 1.15
N PHE A 150 -22.88 3.07 0.03
CA PHE A 150 -23.94 3.51 -0.86
C PHE A 150 -24.78 2.30 -1.31
N ASN A 151 -26.08 2.32 -1.01
CA ASN A 151 -27.01 1.27 -1.40
C ASN A 151 -27.62 1.65 -2.75
N TRP A 152 -27.39 0.80 -3.75
CA TRP A 152 -27.99 0.98 -5.07
C TRP A 152 -29.49 0.65 -5.05
N THR A 153 -30.32 1.69 -5.08
CA THR A 153 -31.77 1.61 -5.29
C THR A 153 -32.11 1.82 -6.75
N GLU A 154 -33.34 1.49 -7.17
CA GLU A 154 -33.82 1.74 -8.53
C GLU A 154 -33.70 3.22 -8.91
N ALA A 155 -34.14 4.13 -8.03
CA ALA A 155 -33.96 5.58 -8.20
C ALA A 155 -32.46 5.98 -8.31
N GLY A 156 -31.57 5.32 -7.57
CA GLY A 156 -30.13 5.52 -7.67
C GLY A 156 -29.55 5.10 -9.03
N TYR A 157 -30.04 3.98 -9.59
CA TYR A 157 -29.66 3.54 -10.94
C TYR A 157 -30.18 4.49 -12.01
N GLU A 158 -31.46 4.86 -11.96
CA GLU A 158 -32.07 5.80 -12.90
C GLU A 158 -31.37 7.16 -12.89
N ARG A 159 -31.05 7.66 -11.69
CA ARG A 159 -30.29 8.91 -11.54
C ARG A 159 -28.89 8.80 -12.13
N ALA A 160 -28.18 7.69 -11.90
CA ALA A 160 -26.87 7.44 -12.47
C ALA A 160 -26.90 7.40 -14.00
N VAL A 161 -27.92 6.76 -14.59
CA VAL A 161 -28.14 6.71 -16.04
C VAL A 161 -28.43 8.10 -16.61
N ALA A 162 -29.30 8.88 -15.95
CA ALA A 162 -29.63 10.24 -16.37
C ALA A 162 -28.39 11.16 -16.36
N LEU A 163 -27.56 11.09 -15.32
CA LEU A 163 -26.32 11.85 -15.23
C LEU A 163 -25.30 11.40 -16.31
N ARG A 164 -25.22 10.11 -16.61
CA ARG A 164 -24.39 9.60 -17.74
C ARG A 164 -24.89 10.09 -19.10
N ALA A 165 -26.21 10.15 -19.30
CA ALA A 165 -26.81 10.66 -20.53
C ALA A 165 -26.55 12.17 -20.74
N GLN A 166 -26.31 12.91 -19.65
CA GLN A 166 -25.87 14.31 -19.68
C GLN A 166 -24.38 14.48 -19.99
N GLY A 167 -23.63 13.39 -20.22
CA GLY A 167 -22.22 13.41 -20.60
C GLY A 167 -21.24 13.35 -19.43
N LEU A 168 -21.70 13.34 -18.17
CA LEU A 168 -20.82 13.31 -16.99
C LEU A 168 -20.06 11.99 -16.91
N THR A 169 -18.76 12.02 -16.61
CA THR A 169 -17.92 10.84 -16.41
C THR A 169 -18.37 10.00 -15.20
N TYR A 170 -18.01 8.71 -15.14
CA TYR A 170 -18.34 7.86 -13.97
C TYR A 170 -17.83 8.43 -12.64
N ARG A 171 -16.73 9.20 -12.67
CA ARG A 171 -16.19 9.89 -11.49
C ARG A 171 -17.10 11.03 -11.04
N GLU A 172 -17.61 11.83 -11.98
CA GLU A 172 -18.55 12.91 -11.67
C GLU A 172 -19.89 12.34 -11.22
N VAL A 173 -20.41 11.31 -11.90
CA VAL A 173 -21.61 10.60 -11.47
C VAL A 173 -21.45 10.03 -10.06
N ALA A 174 -20.29 9.43 -9.74
CA ALA A 174 -19.99 8.96 -8.38
C ALA A 174 -20.10 10.10 -7.37
N ARG A 175 -19.45 11.23 -7.62
CA ARG A 175 -19.51 12.42 -6.75
C ARG A 175 -20.94 12.96 -6.59
N HIS A 176 -21.74 12.94 -7.66
CA HIS A 176 -23.14 13.40 -7.61
C HIS A 176 -24.07 12.45 -6.86
N LEU A 177 -23.77 11.16 -6.81
CA LEU A 177 -24.61 10.16 -6.13
C LEU A 177 -24.20 9.96 -4.68
N SER A 178 -22.90 9.88 -4.41
CA SER A 178 -22.38 9.81 -3.04
C SER A 178 -20.88 10.10 -2.99
N PRO A 179 -20.42 10.83 -1.97
CA PRO A 179 -18.99 11.02 -1.73
C PRO A 179 -18.21 9.72 -1.44
N THR A 180 -18.90 8.62 -1.09
CA THR A 180 -18.28 7.30 -0.83
C THR A 180 -18.22 6.40 -2.07
N LEU A 181 -18.93 6.77 -3.13
CA LEU A 181 -18.96 6.01 -4.36
C LEU A 181 -17.65 6.22 -5.12
N THR A 182 -17.03 5.13 -5.54
CA THR A 182 -15.91 5.19 -6.47
C THR A 182 -16.42 5.17 -7.91
N HIS A 183 -15.64 5.74 -8.83
CA HIS A 183 -15.96 5.66 -10.26
C HIS A 183 -16.09 4.20 -10.74
N SER A 184 -15.27 3.27 -10.19
CA SER A 184 -15.33 1.84 -10.49
C SER A 184 -16.63 1.21 -9.99
N SER A 185 -17.11 1.61 -8.80
CA SER A 185 -18.40 1.16 -8.27
C SER A 185 -19.57 1.60 -9.15
N VAL A 186 -19.57 2.86 -9.64
CA VAL A 186 -20.58 3.34 -10.60
C VAL A 186 -20.47 2.63 -11.94
N CYS A 187 -19.25 2.49 -12.48
CA CYS A 187 -19.02 1.81 -13.75
C CYS A 187 -19.51 0.37 -13.71
N ASN A 188 -19.14 -0.39 -12.67
CA ASN A 188 -19.62 -1.76 -12.47
C ASN A 188 -21.13 -1.80 -12.31
N ALA A 189 -21.71 -0.95 -11.45
CA ALA A 189 -23.15 -0.94 -11.21
C ALA A 189 -23.95 -0.64 -12.48
N LEU A 190 -23.52 0.34 -13.28
CA LEU A 190 -24.15 0.67 -14.55
C LEU A 190 -23.88 -0.37 -15.62
N GLN A 191 -22.70 -0.99 -15.66
CA GLN A 191 -22.43 -2.12 -16.56
C GLN A 191 -23.32 -3.32 -16.24
N PHE A 192 -23.59 -3.59 -14.96
CA PHE A 192 -24.54 -4.62 -14.53
C PHE A 192 -26.01 -4.25 -14.82
N TYR A 193 -26.36 -2.97 -14.71
CA TYR A 193 -27.71 -2.47 -14.97
C TYR A 193 -28.03 -2.35 -16.46
N LEU A 194 -27.07 -1.90 -17.26
CA LEU A 194 -27.21 -1.59 -18.69
C LEU A 194 -26.72 -2.70 -19.62
N SER A 195 -25.89 -3.66 -19.16
CA SER A 195 -25.61 -4.82 -20.00
C SER A 195 -26.95 -5.49 -20.33
N PRO A 196 -27.23 -5.76 -21.62
CA PRO A 196 -28.25 -6.74 -21.93
C PRO A 196 -27.81 -7.99 -21.18
N LYS A 197 -28.63 -8.42 -20.21
CA LYS A 197 -28.33 -9.60 -19.40
C LYS A 197 -27.76 -10.64 -20.36
N ILE A 198 -26.49 -11.04 -20.21
CA ILE A 198 -26.17 -12.44 -20.49
C ILE A 198 -27.07 -13.11 -19.47
N VAL A 199 -28.28 -13.49 -19.91
CA VAL A 199 -29.28 -14.15 -19.08
C VAL A 199 -28.67 -15.52 -18.85
N ARG A 200 -27.70 -15.58 -17.93
CA ARG A 200 -27.34 -16.81 -17.28
C ARG A 200 -28.63 -17.27 -16.64
N GLU A 201 -29.15 -18.37 -17.15
CA GLU A 201 -30.41 -18.92 -16.67
C GLU A 201 -30.30 -19.10 -15.15
N PRO A 202 -31.35 -18.75 -14.40
CA PRO A 202 -31.41 -19.09 -12.99
C PRO A 202 -31.34 -20.60 -12.85
N ILE A 203 -30.89 -21.06 -11.68
CA ILE A 203 -30.95 -22.48 -11.33
C ILE A 203 -32.42 -22.87 -11.27
N SER A 204 -32.81 -23.90 -12.01
CA SER A 204 -34.19 -24.39 -12.00
C SER A 204 -34.53 -25.05 -10.66
N ALA A 205 -35.83 -25.29 -10.40
CA ALA A 205 -36.25 -26.01 -9.19
C ALA A 205 -35.65 -27.44 -9.16
N ASP A 206 -35.68 -28.15 -10.29
CA ASP A 206 -35.14 -29.50 -10.43
C ASP A 206 -33.61 -29.52 -10.23
N GLU A 207 -32.89 -28.54 -10.80
CA GLU A 207 -31.46 -28.39 -10.57
C GLU A 207 -31.15 -28.08 -9.10
N LEU A 208 -31.98 -27.29 -8.42
CA LEU A 208 -31.83 -26.99 -7.00
C LEU A 208 -32.03 -28.24 -6.13
N GLU A 209 -33.04 -29.05 -6.42
CA GLU A 209 -33.29 -30.32 -5.74
C GLU A 209 -32.12 -31.29 -5.94
N GLU A 210 -31.59 -31.37 -7.16
CA GLU A 210 -30.45 -32.24 -7.47
C GLU A 210 -29.15 -31.72 -6.84
N ILE A 211 -28.91 -30.40 -6.80
CA ILE A 211 -27.78 -29.81 -6.04
C ILE A 211 -27.92 -30.19 -4.56
N ASN A 212 -29.13 -30.12 -4.01
CA ASN A 212 -29.40 -30.42 -2.60
C ASN A 212 -29.12 -31.91 -2.31
N ARG A 213 -29.57 -32.81 -3.18
CA ARG A 213 -29.30 -34.26 -3.11
C ARG A 213 -27.80 -34.57 -3.18
N LEU A 214 -27.08 -33.98 -4.15
CA LEU A 214 -25.63 -34.16 -4.30
C LEU A 214 -24.85 -33.55 -3.14
N ALA A 215 -25.31 -32.42 -2.58
CA ALA A 215 -24.71 -31.82 -1.41
C ALA A 215 -24.84 -32.73 -0.17
N ASP A 216 -25.97 -33.41 0.02
CA ASP A 216 -26.13 -34.45 1.05
C ASP A 216 -25.23 -35.66 0.79
N GLU A 217 -25.15 -36.08 -0.46
CA GLU A 217 -24.36 -37.25 -0.84
C GLU A 217 -22.87 -37.02 -0.61
N TYR A 218 -22.35 -35.83 -0.93
CA TYR A 218 -20.92 -35.53 -0.94
C TYR A 218 -20.41 -34.87 0.35
N ALA A 219 -21.28 -34.26 1.15
CA ALA A 219 -20.87 -33.63 2.40
C ALA A 219 -20.12 -34.61 3.30
N GLY A 220 -18.88 -34.25 3.67
CA GLY A 220 -18.01 -35.05 4.53
C GLY A 220 -17.35 -36.27 3.86
N LYS A 221 -17.68 -36.58 2.60
CA LYS A 221 -16.98 -37.61 1.82
C LYS A 221 -15.80 -37.06 1.03
N TYR A 222 -15.88 -35.81 0.60
CA TYR A 222 -14.83 -35.11 -0.14
C TYR A 222 -14.51 -33.76 0.51
N PRO A 223 -13.30 -33.21 0.28
CA PRO A 223 -13.02 -31.81 0.56
C PRO A 223 -14.05 -30.89 -0.08
N VAL A 224 -14.32 -29.74 0.54
CA VAL A 224 -15.37 -28.81 0.11
C VAL A 224 -15.14 -28.26 -1.29
N VAL A 225 -13.88 -28.00 -1.66
CA VAL A 225 -13.51 -27.50 -2.99
C VAL A 225 -13.84 -28.56 -4.05
N GLU A 226 -13.47 -29.81 -3.79
CA GLU A 226 -13.77 -30.94 -4.66
C GLU A 226 -15.27 -31.21 -4.73
N THR A 227 -15.99 -31.07 -3.62
CA THR A 227 -17.45 -31.21 -3.57
C THR A 227 -18.13 -30.18 -4.46
N ILE A 228 -17.72 -28.91 -4.38
CA ILE A 228 -18.26 -27.82 -5.21
C ILE A 228 -17.95 -28.09 -6.70
N ASP A 229 -16.74 -28.53 -7.03
CA ASP A 229 -16.34 -28.82 -8.41
C ASP A 229 -17.03 -30.06 -8.99
N LYS A 230 -17.27 -31.10 -8.18
CA LYS A 230 -18.05 -32.28 -8.57
C LYS A 230 -19.50 -31.90 -8.90
N ILE A 231 -20.16 -31.13 -8.02
CA ILE A 231 -21.53 -30.65 -8.25
C ILE A 231 -21.59 -29.75 -9.49
N ARG A 232 -20.61 -28.84 -9.66
CA ARG A 232 -20.53 -27.98 -10.85
C ARG A 232 -20.45 -28.80 -12.14
N THR A 233 -19.54 -29.77 -12.17
CA THR A 233 -19.26 -30.57 -13.37
C THR A 233 -20.43 -31.49 -13.71
N GLN A 234 -21.02 -32.14 -12.70
CA GLN A 234 -22.11 -33.10 -12.89
C GLN A 234 -23.40 -32.44 -13.40
N LEU A 235 -23.67 -31.20 -12.99
CA LEU A 235 -24.88 -30.45 -13.37
C LEU A 235 -24.62 -29.36 -14.41
N ASN A 236 -23.41 -29.30 -14.98
CA ASN A 236 -22.99 -28.29 -15.96
C ASN A 236 -23.35 -26.83 -15.56
N LEU A 237 -23.10 -26.48 -14.29
CA LEU A 237 -23.59 -25.22 -13.71
C LEU A 237 -22.80 -23.97 -14.15
N SER A 238 -21.72 -24.12 -14.92
CA SER A 238 -20.82 -23.02 -15.29
C SER A 238 -21.53 -21.83 -15.95
N ASN A 239 -22.64 -22.09 -16.65
CA ASN A 239 -23.44 -21.08 -17.34
C ASN A 239 -24.63 -20.55 -16.50
N ARG A 240 -24.86 -21.08 -15.29
CA ARG A 240 -25.98 -20.70 -14.41
C ARG A 240 -25.65 -19.47 -13.57
N ARG A 241 -26.63 -18.61 -13.32
CA ARG A 241 -26.43 -17.42 -12.47
C ARG A 241 -26.37 -17.84 -11.00
N GLY A 242 -25.33 -17.42 -10.30
CA GLY A 242 -25.24 -17.58 -8.83
C GLY A 242 -25.01 -19.00 -8.34
N TRP A 243 -24.74 -19.97 -9.22
CA TRP A 243 -24.54 -21.39 -8.87
C TRP A 243 -23.56 -21.60 -7.72
N HIS A 244 -22.39 -20.94 -7.76
CA HIS A 244 -21.38 -21.08 -6.73
C HIS A 244 -21.90 -20.65 -5.36
N SER A 245 -22.70 -19.56 -5.32
CA SER A 245 -23.31 -19.07 -4.08
C SER A 245 -24.41 -19.99 -3.56
N THR A 246 -25.15 -20.64 -4.45
CA THR A 246 -26.24 -21.58 -4.10
C THR A 246 -25.65 -22.87 -3.55
N VAL A 247 -24.71 -23.49 -4.26
CA VAL A 247 -24.01 -24.71 -3.83
C VAL A 247 -23.32 -24.45 -2.48
N SER A 248 -22.60 -23.33 -2.36
CA SER A 248 -21.92 -22.97 -1.10
C SER A 248 -22.89 -22.80 0.07
N ARG A 249 -24.07 -22.18 -0.14
CA ARG A 249 -25.09 -22.02 0.91
C ARG A 249 -25.73 -23.34 1.32
N LEU A 250 -26.03 -24.20 0.36
CA LEU A 250 -26.61 -25.52 0.64
C LEU A 250 -25.63 -26.42 1.40
N LEU A 251 -24.35 -26.42 1.01
CA LEU A 251 -23.30 -27.10 1.77
C LEU A 251 -23.16 -26.52 3.17
N ALA A 252 -23.15 -25.19 3.31
CA ALA A 252 -23.03 -24.53 4.62
C ALA A 252 -24.13 -24.92 5.61
N ALA A 253 -25.32 -25.23 5.12
CA ALA A 253 -26.45 -25.65 5.93
C ALA A 253 -26.36 -27.10 6.43
N ARG A 254 -25.37 -27.90 5.97
CA ARG A 254 -25.26 -29.31 6.35
C ARG A 254 -24.61 -29.51 7.72
N PRO A 255 -25.10 -30.48 8.52
CA PRO A 255 -24.58 -30.74 9.86
C PRO A 255 -23.05 -30.92 9.92
N HIS A 256 -22.46 -31.57 8.90
CA HIS A 256 -21.01 -31.77 8.81
C HIS A 256 -20.23 -30.44 8.82
N TYR A 257 -20.61 -29.49 7.98
CA TYR A 257 -19.93 -28.21 7.88
C TYR A 257 -20.32 -27.25 9.03
N GLN A 258 -21.55 -27.34 9.53
CA GLN A 258 -21.96 -26.62 10.74
C GLN A 258 -21.14 -27.06 11.96
N ALA A 259 -20.91 -28.36 12.15
CA ALA A 259 -20.10 -28.89 13.24
C ALA A 259 -18.65 -28.40 13.15
N LYS A 260 -18.06 -28.38 11.94
CA LYS A 260 -16.71 -27.82 11.71
C LYS A 260 -16.64 -26.34 12.03
N LEU A 261 -17.65 -25.57 11.63
CA LEU A 261 -17.72 -24.14 11.95
C LEU A 261 -17.84 -23.93 13.47
N SER A 262 -18.74 -24.65 14.14
CA SER A 262 -18.98 -24.53 15.59
C SER A 262 -17.83 -25.02 16.46
N GLY A 263 -16.97 -25.90 15.95
CA GLY A 263 -15.80 -26.43 16.67
C GLY A 263 -14.60 -25.49 16.72
N PHE A 264 -14.64 -24.34 16.03
CA PHE A 264 -13.50 -23.44 15.94
C PHE A 264 -13.57 -22.31 16.98
N ASP A 265 -12.41 -21.93 17.54
CA ASP A 265 -12.31 -20.72 18.37
C ASP A 265 -12.44 -19.49 17.45
N TYR A 266 -13.67 -18.99 17.36
CA TYR A 266 -14.04 -17.85 16.55
C TYR A 266 -13.25 -16.57 16.90
N ILE A 267 -12.83 -16.42 18.16
CA ILE A 267 -12.03 -15.27 18.60
C ILE A 267 -10.61 -15.39 18.05
N ASP A 268 -10.04 -16.59 18.08
CA ASP A 268 -8.73 -16.87 17.46
C ASP A 268 -8.76 -16.60 15.95
N LEU A 269 -9.77 -17.12 15.24
CA LEU A 269 -9.91 -16.88 13.80
C LEU A 269 -9.99 -15.39 13.45
N ALA A 270 -10.81 -14.64 14.20
CA ALA A 270 -10.95 -13.21 14.00
C ALA A 270 -9.63 -12.46 14.25
N ASN A 271 -8.85 -12.88 15.27
CA ASN A 271 -7.53 -12.30 15.55
C ASN A 271 -6.53 -12.64 14.44
N ARG A 272 -6.48 -13.89 13.95
CA ARG A 272 -5.61 -14.30 12.84
C ARG A 272 -5.92 -13.53 11.55
N ILE A 273 -7.20 -13.30 11.26
CA ILE A 273 -7.63 -12.49 10.10
C ILE A 273 -7.26 -11.00 10.32
N ALA A 274 -7.55 -10.43 11.49
CA ALA A 274 -7.32 -9.01 11.76
C ALA A 274 -5.83 -8.63 11.85
N THR A 275 -4.97 -9.58 12.23
CA THR A 275 -3.51 -9.41 12.26
C THR A 275 -2.84 -9.71 10.92
N GLY A 276 -3.61 -10.11 9.90
CA GLY A 276 -3.08 -10.45 8.57
C GLY A 276 -2.35 -11.80 8.50
N GLN A 277 -2.39 -12.61 9.57
CA GLN A 277 -1.78 -13.94 9.60
C GLN A 277 -2.49 -14.95 8.69
N THR A 278 -3.78 -14.74 8.40
CA THR A 278 -4.54 -15.54 7.43
C THR A 278 -5.55 -14.69 6.67
N THR A 279 -6.09 -15.23 5.59
CA THR A 279 -7.23 -14.65 4.86
C THR A 279 -8.44 -15.55 4.98
N THR A 280 -9.66 -15.03 4.80
CA THR A 280 -10.88 -15.86 4.82
C THR A 280 -10.83 -17.00 3.79
N LYS A 281 -10.15 -16.79 2.66
CA LYS A 281 -9.94 -17.83 1.64
C LYS A 281 -9.03 -18.96 2.16
N LEU A 282 -7.91 -18.61 2.80
CA LEU A 282 -6.97 -19.59 3.37
C LEU A 282 -7.60 -20.32 4.56
N ALA A 283 -8.26 -19.59 5.45
CA ALA A 283 -8.98 -20.18 6.59
C ALA A 283 -10.10 -21.13 6.14
N ALA A 284 -10.88 -20.80 5.10
CA ALA A 284 -11.90 -21.71 4.58
C ALA A 284 -11.29 -23.01 4.02
N LYS A 285 -10.10 -22.94 3.44
CA LYS A 285 -9.36 -24.12 2.97
C LYS A 285 -8.80 -24.94 4.13
N GLU A 286 -8.24 -24.29 5.15
CA GLU A 286 -7.71 -24.93 6.37
C GLU A 286 -8.80 -25.68 7.14
N LEU A 287 -9.98 -25.05 7.26
CA LEU A 287 -11.14 -25.60 7.95
C LEU A 287 -11.94 -26.59 7.10
N ASP A 288 -11.67 -26.63 5.80
CA ASP A 288 -12.42 -27.41 4.82
C ASP A 288 -13.94 -27.15 4.94
N VAL A 289 -14.30 -25.86 4.83
CA VAL A 289 -15.68 -25.34 4.87
C VAL A 289 -15.96 -24.41 3.69
N PRO A 290 -17.24 -24.23 3.28
CA PRO A 290 -17.55 -23.34 2.15
C PRO A 290 -17.11 -21.91 2.46
N ARG A 291 -16.30 -21.32 1.58
CA ARG A 291 -15.77 -19.95 1.76
C ARG A 291 -16.86 -18.95 2.09
N LEU A 292 -17.99 -19.00 1.39
CA LEU A 292 -19.11 -18.08 1.59
C LEU A 292 -19.73 -18.23 2.99
N ALA A 293 -19.76 -19.45 3.55
CA ALA A 293 -20.23 -19.69 4.91
C ALA A 293 -19.32 -19.01 5.93
N LEU A 294 -18.01 -19.16 5.75
CA LEU A 294 -17.02 -18.52 6.59
C LEU A 294 -17.06 -17.00 6.46
N GLU A 295 -17.25 -16.46 5.25
CA GLU A 295 -17.39 -15.02 5.01
C GLU A 295 -18.63 -14.43 5.70
N ILE A 296 -19.78 -15.11 5.63
CA ILE A 296 -21.01 -14.69 6.32
C ILE A 296 -20.78 -14.70 7.83
N HIS A 297 -20.21 -15.79 8.37
CA HIS A 297 -19.89 -15.87 9.80
C HIS A 297 -18.88 -14.81 10.22
N VAL A 298 -17.79 -14.61 9.49
CA VAL A 298 -16.79 -13.56 9.78
C VAL A 298 -17.41 -12.17 9.69
N SER A 299 -18.33 -11.93 8.76
CA SER A 299 -19.02 -10.65 8.65
C SER A 299 -19.94 -10.39 9.85
N ASP A 300 -20.76 -11.37 10.25
CA ASP A 300 -21.61 -11.27 11.46
C ASP A 300 -20.74 -11.10 12.70
N MET A 301 -19.66 -11.87 12.81
CA MET A 301 -18.70 -11.75 13.90
C MET A 301 -17.99 -10.40 13.89
N ASN A 302 -17.60 -9.86 12.74
CA ASN A 302 -16.92 -8.57 12.70
C ASN A 302 -17.80 -7.45 13.24
N SER A 303 -19.11 -7.53 12.97
CA SER A 303 -20.09 -6.61 13.52
C SER A 303 -20.20 -6.71 15.05
N ARG A 304 -19.86 -7.86 15.66
CA ARG A 304 -19.88 -8.05 17.12
C ARG A 304 -18.51 -7.85 17.76
N LEU A 305 -17.47 -8.51 17.29
CA LEU A 305 -16.11 -8.52 17.84
C LEU A 305 -15.36 -7.18 17.70
N PHE A 306 -15.67 -6.39 16.66
CA PHE A 306 -15.03 -5.09 16.39
C PHE A 306 -15.98 -3.90 16.51
N SER A 307 -17.24 -4.12 16.92
CA SER A 307 -18.18 -3.02 17.11
C SER A 307 -17.68 -2.00 18.12
N SER A 308 -17.89 -0.72 17.80
CA SER A 308 -17.65 0.42 18.69
C SER A 308 -18.69 0.52 19.81
N ALA A 309 -19.83 -0.17 19.69
CA ALA A 309 -20.85 -0.25 20.73
C ALA A 309 -20.46 -1.31 21.76
N TRP A 310 -20.14 -0.85 22.97
CA TRP A 310 -19.79 -1.67 24.12
C TRP A 310 -20.92 -1.63 25.14
N THR A 311 -21.32 -2.78 25.64
CA THR A 311 -22.24 -2.87 26.77
C THR A 311 -21.54 -2.48 28.08
N GLY A 312 -22.33 -2.11 29.08
CA GLY A 312 -21.82 -1.88 30.43
C GLY A 312 -21.15 -3.12 31.03
N GLU A 313 -21.67 -4.31 30.72
CA GLU A 313 -21.14 -5.60 31.15
C GLU A 313 -19.74 -5.88 30.57
N GLU A 314 -19.58 -5.73 29.24
CA GLU A 314 -18.29 -5.91 28.56
C GLU A 314 -17.24 -4.92 29.05
N THR A 315 -17.67 -3.66 29.28
CA THR A 315 -16.80 -2.61 29.81
C THR A 315 -16.32 -2.96 31.22
N ARG A 316 -17.22 -3.47 32.09
CA ARG A 316 -16.87 -3.88 33.46
C ARG A 316 -15.94 -5.08 33.46
N LYS A 317 -16.23 -6.14 32.69
CA LYS A 317 -15.36 -7.32 32.55
C LYS A 317 -13.95 -6.94 32.09
N LEU A 318 -13.82 -6.01 31.15
CA LEU A 318 -12.53 -5.51 30.69
C LEU A 318 -11.79 -4.77 31.82
N LEU A 319 -12.46 -3.90 32.56
CA LEU A 319 -11.87 -3.16 33.68
C LEU A 319 -11.48 -4.10 34.83
N ASP A 320 -12.35 -5.03 35.20
CA ASP A 320 -12.12 -6.03 36.24
C ASP A 320 -10.93 -6.92 35.88
N TYR A 321 -10.84 -7.38 34.62
CA TYR A 321 -9.70 -8.17 34.15
C TYR A 321 -8.37 -7.39 34.25
N VAL A 322 -8.36 -6.12 33.87
CA VAL A 322 -7.16 -5.26 33.96
C VAL A 322 -6.81 -4.94 35.41
N GLN A 323 -7.80 -4.84 36.31
CA GLN A 323 -7.58 -4.56 37.73
C GLN A 323 -7.13 -5.80 38.52
N THR A 324 -7.68 -6.96 38.22
CA THR A 324 -7.42 -8.23 38.95
C THR A 324 -6.16 -8.95 38.50
N SER A 325 -5.65 -8.67 37.30
CA SER A 325 -4.46 -9.34 36.76
C SER A 325 -3.12 -8.94 37.42
N ASN A 326 -3.12 -8.12 38.49
CA ASN A 326 -2.01 -7.71 39.37
C ASN A 326 -0.75 -7.13 38.69
N SER A 327 -0.64 -7.20 37.37
CA SER A 327 0.21 -6.35 36.58
C SER A 327 -0.60 -5.11 36.26
N LYS A 328 -0.16 -3.94 36.75
CA LYS A 328 -0.26 -2.74 35.91
C LYS A 328 0.21 -3.22 34.53
N PRO A 329 -0.64 -3.23 33.48
CA PRO A 329 -0.09 -3.34 32.15
C PRO A 329 0.94 -2.22 32.11
N ASP A 330 2.21 -2.52 31.85
CA ASP A 330 3.24 -1.50 31.66
C ASP A 330 2.83 -0.66 30.43
N TYR A 331 1.92 0.26 30.70
CA TYR A 331 1.70 1.53 30.06
C TYR A 331 2.47 2.55 30.89
N LEU A 332 3.69 2.20 31.32
CA LEU A 332 4.73 3.20 31.26
C LEU A 332 4.83 3.51 29.77
N PRO A 333 4.50 4.73 29.33
CA PRO A 333 4.70 5.06 27.95
C PRO A 333 6.17 4.76 27.64
N VAL A 334 6.41 4.15 26.47
CA VAL A 334 7.76 3.88 25.93
C VAL A 334 8.66 5.13 26.10
N GLU A 335 8.05 6.32 26.10
CA GLU A 335 8.54 7.64 26.52
C GLU A 335 9.50 7.66 27.73
N SER A 336 9.29 6.86 28.77
CA SER A 336 10.18 6.86 29.97
C SER A 336 11.40 5.94 29.89
N ARG A 337 11.41 4.98 28.94
CA ARG A 337 12.54 4.04 28.76
C ARG A 337 13.44 4.42 27.59
N LEU A 338 12.97 5.28 26.69
CA LEU A 338 13.77 5.80 25.58
C LEU A 338 14.97 6.62 26.07
N ASP A 339 14.85 7.25 27.25
CA ASP A 339 15.95 8.00 27.87
C ASP A 339 17.10 7.11 28.36
N GLU A 340 16.88 5.80 28.52
CA GLU A 340 17.86 4.83 29.01
C GLU A 340 18.62 4.13 27.88
N ILE A 341 18.14 4.25 26.63
CA ILE A 341 18.77 3.59 25.48
C ILE A 341 19.94 4.43 24.97
N ARG A 342 21.15 4.01 25.35
CA ARG A 342 22.43 4.48 24.76
C ARG A 342 22.97 3.39 23.85
N ASP A 343 23.82 3.77 22.89
CA ASP A 343 24.58 2.84 22.04
C ASP A 343 23.73 2.01 21.05
N LEU A 344 22.76 2.66 20.40
CA LEU A 344 22.01 2.04 19.31
C LEU A 344 22.88 1.91 18.06
N VAL A 345 23.15 0.68 17.64
CA VAL A 345 23.82 0.36 16.36
C VAL A 345 22.84 0.40 15.19
N HIS A 346 21.59 -0.05 15.41
CA HIS A 346 20.53 -0.05 14.41
C HIS A 346 19.27 0.58 14.99
N LEU A 347 18.78 1.64 14.35
CA LEU A 347 17.54 2.30 14.72
C LEU A 347 16.53 2.18 13.57
N ARG A 348 15.43 1.47 13.80
CA ARG A 348 14.36 1.28 12.82
C ARG A 348 13.03 1.77 13.40
N LEU A 349 12.45 2.77 12.75
CA LEU A 349 11.24 3.46 13.16
C LEU A 349 10.21 3.37 12.02
N GLU A 350 9.22 2.51 12.18
CA GLU A 350 8.17 2.26 11.18
C GLU A 350 6.80 2.64 11.73
N HIS A 351 6.01 3.36 10.94
CA HIS A 351 4.58 3.64 11.12
C HIS A 351 4.16 4.30 12.47
N ASN A 352 3.51 5.46 12.38
CA ASN A 352 2.76 6.14 13.46
C ASN A 352 3.56 6.65 14.68
N PHE A 353 4.87 6.79 14.60
CA PHE A 353 5.58 7.68 15.53
C PHE A 353 5.47 9.11 14.99
N GLY A 354 5.12 10.08 15.86
CA GLY A 354 5.22 11.50 15.49
C GLY A 354 6.64 11.80 15.01
N CYS A 355 6.76 12.49 13.86
CA CYS A 355 8.04 12.76 13.21
C CYS A 355 9.06 13.38 14.18
N ASP A 356 8.63 14.37 14.95
CA ASP A 356 9.48 15.17 15.84
C ASP A 356 10.20 14.30 16.87
N ARG A 357 9.50 13.30 17.43
CA ARG A 357 10.05 12.39 18.45
C ARG A 357 11.04 11.40 17.87
N SER A 358 10.78 10.96 16.65
CA SER A 358 11.60 9.98 15.94
C SER A 358 12.93 10.61 15.53
N SER A 359 12.86 11.84 15.03
CA SER A 359 14.01 12.69 14.72
C SER A 359 14.84 12.99 15.98
N TYR A 360 14.20 13.40 17.08
CA TYR A 360 14.89 13.66 18.35
C TYR A 360 15.68 12.45 18.88
N LEU A 361 15.09 11.25 18.83
CA LEU A 361 15.75 10.02 19.28
C LEU A 361 17.00 9.70 18.43
N ALA A 362 16.89 9.89 17.11
CA ALA A 362 18.02 9.70 16.20
C ALA A 362 19.12 10.73 16.45
N GLN A 363 18.77 12.01 16.58
CA GLN A 363 19.72 13.09 16.85
C GLN A 363 20.48 12.87 18.15
N ARG A 364 19.77 12.49 19.22
CA ARG A 364 20.38 12.21 20.52
C ARG A 364 21.40 11.08 20.45
N ASN A 365 21.18 10.10 19.58
CA ASN A 365 22.07 8.98 19.40
C ASN A 365 23.03 9.17 18.22
N ALA A 366 23.12 10.34 17.58
CA ALA A 366 23.76 10.49 16.26
C ALA A 366 25.20 9.95 16.15
N GLN A 367 25.92 9.83 17.26
CA GLN A 367 27.29 9.32 17.32
C GLN A 367 27.41 7.79 17.21
N THR A 368 26.33 7.01 17.40
CA THR A 368 26.39 5.54 17.50
C THR A 368 25.75 4.73 16.36
N PRO A 369 24.65 5.16 15.70
CA PRO A 369 23.94 4.29 14.76
C PRO A 369 24.76 4.10 13.51
N GLN A 370 24.91 2.83 13.14
CA GLN A 370 25.42 2.40 11.85
C GLN A 370 24.30 2.30 10.83
N SER A 371 23.07 2.02 11.26
CA SER A 371 21.91 1.97 10.37
C SER A 371 20.72 2.72 10.96
N LEU A 372 20.07 3.50 10.11
CA LEU A 372 18.92 4.30 10.45
C LEU A 372 17.83 4.12 9.40
N CYS A 373 16.65 3.70 9.81
CA CYS A 373 15.52 3.41 8.93
C CYS A 373 14.27 4.11 9.44
N PHE A 374 13.73 5.03 8.65
CA PHE A 374 12.46 5.68 8.89
C PHE A 374 11.46 5.36 7.78
N LYS A 375 10.31 4.80 8.16
CA LYS A 375 9.19 4.58 7.24
C LYS A 375 7.95 5.24 7.80
N SER A 376 7.56 6.37 7.23
CA SER A 376 6.39 7.15 7.68
C SER A 376 5.38 7.34 6.56
N ARG A 377 4.11 7.54 6.94
CA ARG A 377 3.07 7.98 5.98
C ARG A 377 3.24 9.44 5.59
N TYR A 378 3.77 10.25 6.50
CA TYR A 378 3.98 11.68 6.32
C TYR A 378 5.31 12.05 6.99
N PHE A 379 6.17 12.76 6.27
CA PHE A 379 7.39 13.36 6.79
C PHE A 379 7.17 14.88 6.76
N HIS A 380 6.46 15.40 7.77
CA HIS A 380 6.07 16.81 7.78
C HIS A 380 7.27 17.75 8.00
N ASP A 381 8.27 17.33 8.79
CA ASP A 381 9.48 18.10 9.05
C ASP A 381 10.74 17.29 8.71
N LYS A 382 11.03 17.23 7.39
CA LYS A 382 12.15 16.51 6.76
C LYS A 382 13.53 16.93 7.28
N ILE A 383 13.64 18.18 7.71
CA ILE A 383 14.87 18.80 8.22
C ILE A 383 15.16 18.40 9.68
N ASP A 384 14.17 17.95 10.44
CA ASP A 384 14.37 17.66 11.88
C ASP A 384 15.30 16.47 12.12
N LEU A 385 15.59 15.65 11.12
CA LEU A 385 16.59 14.60 11.30
C LEU A 385 18.00 15.16 11.51
N ILE A 386 18.29 16.29 10.86
CA ILE A 386 19.64 16.87 10.74
C ILE A 386 19.72 18.28 11.32
N ARG A 387 18.61 18.87 11.77
CA ARG A 387 18.57 20.19 12.39
C ARG A 387 18.00 20.10 13.80
N ASN A 388 18.75 20.61 14.76
CA ASN A 388 18.32 20.74 16.14
C ASN A 388 17.27 21.86 16.29
N PRO A 389 16.47 21.83 17.37
CA PRO A 389 15.56 22.93 17.71
C PRO A 389 16.25 24.28 17.91
N ASP A 390 17.54 24.30 18.25
CA ASP A 390 18.37 25.51 18.36
C ASP A 390 18.84 26.07 17.00
N GLY A 391 18.49 25.39 15.90
CA GLY A 391 18.88 25.75 14.54
C GLY A 391 20.24 25.22 14.10
N GLY A 392 21.01 24.57 15.00
CA GLY A 392 22.27 23.90 14.68
C GLY A 392 22.05 22.61 13.88
N TYR A 393 23.12 22.09 13.28
CA TYR A 393 23.08 20.86 12.48
C TYR A 393 23.67 19.68 13.24
N VAL A 394 23.08 18.49 13.04
CA VAL A 394 23.51 17.23 13.61
C VAL A 394 24.22 16.40 12.55
N THR A 395 25.40 15.88 12.90
CA THR A 395 26.17 14.96 12.07
C THR A 395 26.13 13.55 12.65
N TYR A 396 26.09 12.56 11.76
CA TYR A 396 26.02 11.14 12.07
C TYR A 396 27.29 10.44 11.57
N PRO A 397 28.41 10.53 12.29
CA PRO A 397 29.71 10.12 11.79
C PRO A 397 29.84 8.62 11.57
N CYS A 398 29.06 7.80 12.28
CA CYS A 398 29.10 6.33 12.17
C CYS A 398 28.01 5.75 11.28
N LEU A 399 27.15 6.59 10.69
CA LEU A 399 26.01 6.11 9.91
C LEU A 399 26.45 5.63 8.54
N HIS A 400 26.27 4.33 8.35
CA HIS A 400 26.65 3.57 7.17
C HIS A 400 25.48 3.35 6.22
N THR A 401 24.27 3.19 6.76
CA THR A 401 23.04 2.92 6.00
C THR A 401 21.91 3.85 6.46
N LEU A 402 21.35 4.60 5.52
CA LEU A 402 20.20 5.47 5.75
C LEU A 402 19.05 5.06 4.85
N GLU A 403 17.91 4.76 5.46
CA GLU A 403 16.67 4.41 4.77
C GLU A 403 15.55 5.39 5.17
N LEU A 404 15.02 6.14 4.21
CA LEU A 404 13.98 7.17 4.39
C LEU A 404 12.83 6.96 3.42
N TRP A 405 11.69 6.46 3.90
CA TRP A 405 10.51 6.23 3.07
C TRP A 405 9.29 7.00 3.54
N GLU A 406 8.69 7.73 2.60
CA GLU A 406 7.40 8.39 2.72
C GLU A 406 6.39 7.69 1.80
N TYR A 407 5.30 7.17 2.36
CA TYR A 407 4.26 6.49 1.56
C TYR A 407 3.37 7.45 0.78
N LYS A 408 3.23 8.70 1.23
CA LYS A 408 2.54 9.78 0.52
C LYS A 408 3.47 10.96 0.40
N MET A 409 3.96 11.23 -0.81
CA MET A 409 4.84 12.36 -1.06
C MET A 409 4.13 13.66 -0.66
N SER A 410 4.56 14.26 0.46
CA SER A 410 4.30 15.65 0.74
C SER A 410 5.24 16.46 -0.14
N GLY A 411 4.71 17.29 -1.04
CA GLY A 411 5.52 18.02 -2.02
C GLY A 411 6.67 18.76 -1.34
N CYS A 412 7.93 18.40 -1.66
CA CYS A 412 9.15 18.95 -1.07
C CYS A 412 9.46 20.39 -1.52
N ARG A 413 8.46 21.20 -1.88
CA ARG A 413 8.70 22.53 -2.46
C ARG A 413 9.08 23.52 -1.35
N GLY A 414 10.25 24.16 -1.50
CA GLY A 414 10.63 25.33 -0.71
C GLY A 414 11.47 25.06 0.54
N LEU A 415 12.09 23.89 0.67
CA LEU A 415 13.10 23.68 1.72
C LEU A 415 14.35 24.53 1.41
N PRO A 416 14.93 25.23 2.40
CA PRO A 416 16.12 26.03 2.20
C PRO A 416 17.34 25.14 1.91
N ALA A 417 18.23 25.60 1.02
CA ALA A 417 19.49 24.91 0.73
C ALA A 417 20.32 24.71 2.01
N PHE A 418 20.97 23.56 2.12
CA PHE A 418 21.75 23.20 3.29
C PHE A 418 23.13 23.87 3.25
N SER A 419 23.46 24.59 4.31
CA SER A 419 24.74 25.32 4.46
C SER A 419 25.63 24.77 5.59
N GLY A 420 25.25 23.64 6.19
CA GLY A 420 25.96 23.01 7.31
C GLY A 420 27.11 22.08 6.90
N ALA A 421 27.71 21.41 7.89
CA ALA A 421 28.66 20.33 7.65
C ALA A 421 27.95 19.05 7.17
N VAL A 422 28.67 18.18 6.44
CA VAL A 422 28.15 16.91 5.91
C VAL A 422 27.41 16.11 6.98
N PRO A 423 26.09 15.90 6.84
CA PRO A 423 25.33 15.21 7.88
C PRO A 423 25.71 13.73 8.02
N PHE A 424 26.14 13.08 6.93
CA PHE A 424 26.36 11.62 6.88
C PHE A 424 27.71 11.25 6.22
N PRO A 425 28.85 11.58 6.83
CA PRO A 425 30.16 11.46 6.16
C PRO A 425 30.59 10.02 5.85
N SER A 426 30.03 9.03 6.56
CA SER A 426 30.35 7.60 6.40
C SER A 426 29.28 6.81 5.62
N LEU A 427 28.34 7.50 5.00
CA LEU A 427 27.20 6.87 4.33
C LEU A 427 27.62 6.15 3.05
N TRP A 428 27.50 4.82 3.03
CA TRP A 428 27.75 4.01 1.84
C TRP A 428 26.49 3.40 1.24
N CYS A 429 25.38 3.33 1.98
CA CYS A 429 24.09 2.87 1.46
C CYS A 429 22.98 3.87 1.77
N LEU A 430 22.36 4.44 0.73
CA LEU A 430 21.22 5.34 0.83
C LEU A 430 20.01 4.71 0.15
N ARG A 431 18.89 4.63 0.87
CA ARG A 431 17.58 4.24 0.33
C ARG A 431 16.59 5.35 0.65
N THR A 432 16.10 6.09 -0.34
CA THR A 432 15.25 7.23 -0.06
C THR A 432 14.14 7.43 -1.08
N SER A 433 12.93 7.70 -0.60
CA SER A 433 11.87 8.34 -1.38
C SER A 433 11.79 9.84 -1.14
N LEU A 434 12.75 10.42 -0.41
CA LEU A 434 12.88 11.83 -0.09
C LEU A 434 14.20 12.39 -0.65
N PRO A 435 14.37 12.38 -1.97
CA PRO A 435 15.59 12.86 -2.63
C PRO A 435 15.94 14.33 -2.32
N ALA A 436 14.96 15.20 -2.07
CA ALA A 436 15.18 16.59 -1.67
C ALA A 436 15.03 16.80 -0.14
N LEU A 437 15.56 15.88 0.70
CA LEU A 437 15.52 16.00 2.17
C LEU A 437 16.04 17.36 2.67
N LEU A 438 17.02 17.92 1.96
CA LEU A 438 17.72 19.16 2.27
C LEU A 438 17.29 20.34 1.38
N GLY A 439 16.25 20.18 0.55
CA GLY A 439 15.85 21.18 -0.43
C GLY A 439 16.79 21.36 -1.62
N ASP A 440 17.89 20.60 -1.65
CA ASP A 440 18.90 20.59 -2.70
C ASP A 440 19.54 19.19 -2.85
N ASP A 441 20.61 19.11 -3.62
CA ASP A 441 21.38 17.90 -3.90
C ASP A 441 22.50 17.59 -2.89
N THR A 442 22.59 18.34 -1.79
CA THR A 442 23.72 18.26 -0.84
C THR A 442 23.90 16.86 -0.27
N LEU A 443 22.81 16.13 -0.02
CA LEU A 443 22.86 14.74 0.47
C LEU A 443 23.73 13.84 -0.44
N PHE A 444 23.66 14.05 -1.75
CA PHE A 444 24.38 13.28 -2.74
C PHE A 444 25.80 13.82 -2.92
N ARG A 445 25.96 15.14 -3.09
CA ARG A 445 27.29 15.76 -3.27
C ARG A 445 28.24 15.42 -2.13
N GLU A 446 27.75 15.47 -0.90
CA GLU A 446 28.59 15.25 0.28
C GLU A 446 28.82 13.77 0.61
N SER A 447 27.96 12.87 0.11
CA SER A 447 28.15 11.40 0.25
C SER A 447 28.92 10.81 -0.94
N SER A 448 29.35 11.64 -1.88
CA SER A 448 29.83 11.20 -3.20
C SER A 448 31.08 10.31 -3.14
N ALA A 449 31.98 10.55 -2.18
CA ALA A 449 33.20 9.77 -1.98
C ALA A 449 32.99 8.42 -1.28
N THR A 450 31.84 8.19 -0.65
CA THR A 450 31.56 7.03 0.21
C THR A 450 30.39 6.17 -0.27
N LEU A 451 29.46 6.73 -1.05
CA LEU A 451 28.26 6.05 -1.50
C LEU A 451 28.58 4.88 -2.44
N GLU A 452 28.17 3.67 -2.05
CA GLU A 452 28.31 2.41 -2.80
C GLU A 452 26.96 1.87 -3.29
N SER A 453 25.86 2.18 -2.59
CA SER A 453 24.52 1.71 -2.95
C SER A 453 23.48 2.82 -2.81
N LEU A 454 22.67 2.98 -3.83
CA LEU A 454 21.64 4.00 -3.92
C LEU A 454 20.32 3.39 -4.38
N VAL A 455 19.28 3.50 -3.56
CA VAL A 455 17.91 3.20 -3.95
C VAL A 455 17.12 4.50 -3.88
N LEU A 456 16.60 4.94 -5.01
CA LEU A 456 15.86 6.19 -5.12
C LEU A 456 14.46 5.92 -5.63
N ARG A 457 13.46 6.50 -4.97
CA ARG A 457 12.15 6.62 -5.60
C ARG A 457 12.09 7.93 -6.37
N LEU A 458 11.82 7.85 -7.67
CA LEU A 458 11.77 9.00 -8.57
C LEU A 458 10.41 9.70 -8.50
N ASP A 459 10.45 11.03 -8.65
CA ASP A 459 9.28 11.89 -8.89
C ASP A 459 9.61 12.95 -9.96
N ASP A 460 8.61 13.75 -10.33
CA ASP A 460 8.68 14.79 -11.36
C ASP A 460 9.68 15.91 -11.07
N TYR A 461 10.13 16.06 -9.82
CA TYR A 461 11.03 17.13 -9.39
C TYR A 461 12.49 16.69 -9.37
N VAL A 462 12.72 15.43 -9.06
CA VAL A 462 14.04 14.92 -8.69
C VAL A 462 14.95 14.73 -9.87
N VAL A 463 14.38 14.26 -10.99
CA VAL A 463 15.14 14.05 -12.22
C VAL A 463 15.62 15.40 -12.79
N PRO A 464 14.76 16.42 -12.96
CA PRO A 464 15.23 17.76 -13.34
C PRO A 464 16.27 18.33 -12.38
N MET A 465 16.08 18.17 -11.06
CA MET A 465 17.03 18.65 -10.06
C MET A 465 18.39 17.98 -10.24
N PHE A 466 18.44 16.65 -10.37
CA PHE A 466 19.71 15.94 -10.59
C PHE A 466 20.42 16.34 -11.87
N CYS A 467 19.66 16.52 -12.96
CA CYS A 467 20.19 17.01 -14.24
C CYS A 467 20.73 18.44 -14.10
N GLN A 468 19.95 19.35 -13.52
CA GLN A 468 20.31 20.75 -13.34
C GLN A 468 21.58 20.92 -12.49
N HIS A 469 21.71 20.12 -11.43
CA HIS A 469 22.83 20.20 -10.50
C HIS A 469 24.00 19.29 -10.87
N SER A 470 23.89 18.48 -11.94
CA SER A 470 24.94 17.55 -12.38
C SER A 470 25.43 16.65 -11.24
N VAL A 471 24.51 16.17 -10.41
CA VAL A 471 24.81 15.44 -9.17
C VAL A 471 25.63 14.18 -9.45
N PHE A 472 25.27 13.47 -10.52
CA PHE A 472 25.92 12.25 -10.95
C PHE A 472 26.66 12.49 -12.27
N THR A 473 27.95 12.79 -12.15
CA THR A 473 28.89 12.78 -13.27
C THR A 473 29.73 11.49 -13.21
N PRO A 474 30.38 11.10 -14.31
CA PRO A 474 31.22 9.91 -14.33
C PRO A 474 32.30 9.85 -13.25
N THR A 475 32.70 11.00 -12.71
CA THR A 475 33.74 11.13 -11.69
C THR A 475 33.21 11.47 -10.30
N SER A 476 31.93 11.84 -10.14
CA SER A 476 31.45 12.33 -8.84
C SER A 476 31.30 11.22 -7.81
N HIS A 477 30.86 10.02 -8.20
CA HIS A 477 30.62 8.91 -7.27
C HIS A 477 31.49 7.67 -7.60
N PRO A 478 32.81 7.71 -7.33
CA PRO A 478 33.75 6.67 -7.79
C PRO A 478 33.55 5.31 -7.11
N LYS A 479 32.82 5.25 -6.00
CA LYS A 479 32.53 4.01 -5.26
C LYS A 479 31.15 3.45 -5.49
N LEU A 480 30.27 4.16 -6.21
CA LEU A 480 28.90 3.71 -6.40
C LEU A 480 28.93 2.38 -7.16
N LEU A 481 28.29 1.34 -6.64
CA LEU A 481 28.24 0.01 -7.24
C LEU A 481 26.81 -0.33 -7.65
N CYS A 482 25.81 0.09 -6.89
CA CYS A 482 24.42 -0.28 -7.11
C CYS A 482 23.53 0.96 -7.14
N ILE A 483 22.69 1.06 -8.17
CA ILE A 483 21.65 2.08 -8.27
C ILE A 483 20.36 1.41 -8.66
N ARG A 484 19.31 1.62 -7.86
CA ARG A 484 17.96 1.12 -8.07
C ARG A 484 16.99 2.31 -8.07
N LEU A 485 16.20 2.45 -9.13
CA LEU A 485 15.31 3.60 -9.32
C LEU A 485 13.85 3.18 -9.33
N GLU A 486 13.14 3.34 -8.23
CA GLU A 486 11.74 2.90 -8.09
C GLU A 486 10.73 3.97 -8.52
N ARG A 487 9.58 3.57 -9.09
CA ARG A 487 8.49 4.49 -9.46
C ARG A 487 7.46 4.64 -8.34
N LEU A 488 6.87 5.83 -8.22
CA LEU A 488 5.89 6.20 -7.19
C LEU A 488 4.43 5.75 -7.47
N ASP A 489 4.22 4.65 -8.19
CA ASP A 489 2.91 4.11 -8.62
C ASP A 489 2.25 4.72 -9.88
N ARG A 490 1.53 3.82 -10.56
CA ARG A 490 0.76 3.90 -11.82
C ARG A 490 -0.43 4.88 -11.84
N LEU A 491 -0.50 5.83 -10.90
CA LEU A 491 -1.70 6.65 -10.64
C LEU A 491 -1.72 8.02 -11.35
N VAL A 492 -0.63 8.43 -11.98
CA VAL A 492 -0.58 9.65 -12.79
C VAL A 492 -0.43 9.25 -14.26
N PRO A 493 -1.46 9.47 -15.10
CA PRO A 493 -1.47 9.05 -16.51
C PRO A 493 -0.81 10.05 -17.47
N GLU A 494 -0.08 11.05 -16.98
CA GLU A 494 0.57 12.01 -17.88
C GLU A 494 1.90 11.46 -18.44
N PRO A 495 2.18 11.68 -19.73
CA PRO A 495 3.44 11.28 -20.35
C PRO A 495 4.54 12.17 -19.79
N PHE A 496 5.47 11.59 -19.04
CA PHE A 496 6.67 12.27 -18.64
C PHE A 496 7.51 12.63 -19.88
N SER A 497 7.87 13.91 -20.01
CA SER A 497 8.96 14.34 -20.90
C SER A 497 10.35 14.00 -20.35
N THR A 498 10.44 13.38 -19.16
CA THR A 498 11.66 13.19 -18.36
C THR A 498 12.23 11.77 -18.37
N TYR A 499 11.59 10.79 -19.01
CA TYR A 499 12.10 9.40 -19.03
C TYR A 499 13.45 9.26 -19.72
N THR A 500 13.62 9.92 -20.87
CA THR A 500 14.92 10.03 -21.54
C THR A 500 15.95 10.69 -20.63
N GLU A 501 15.54 11.61 -19.76
CA GLU A 501 16.45 12.25 -18.79
C GLU A 501 16.82 11.31 -17.64
N VAL A 502 15.90 10.46 -17.16
CA VAL A 502 16.20 9.38 -16.19
C VAL A 502 17.19 8.40 -16.78
N VAL A 503 16.95 7.95 -18.01
CA VAL A 503 17.84 7.01 -18.68
C VAL A 503 19.20 7.67 -18.92
N ARG A 504 19.24 8.88 -19.48
CA ARG A 504 20.51 9.65 -19.62
C ARG A 504 21.22 9.85 -18.28
N PHE A 505 20.48 10.08 -17.21
CA PHE A 505 21.01 10.20 -15.85
C PHE A 505 21.65 8.90 -15.38
N VAL A 506 20.98 7.76 -15.54
CA VAL A 506 21.59 6.46 -15.19
C VAL A 506 22.84 6.23 -16.02
N LEU A 507 22.75 6.54 -17.30
CA LEU A 507 23.82 6.40 -18.26
C LEU A 507 24.99 7.38 -18.04
N SER A 508 24.81 8.46 -17.28
CA SER A 508 25.87 9.40 -16.89
C SER A 508 26.63 8.97 -15.63
N ILE A 509 26.11 7.98 -14.89
CA ILE A 509 26.81 7.35 -13.77
C ILE A 509 27.88 6.44 -14.37
N GLY A 510 29.11 6.93 -14.38
CA GLY A 510 30.18 6.49 -15.26
C GLY A 510 30.77 5.08 -15.07
N PRO A 511 31.92 4.82 -15.70
CA PRO A 511 32.42 3.47 -15.99
C PRO A 511 32.99 2.69 -14.78
N GLY A 512 33.03 3.27 -13.57
CA GLY A 512 33.66 2.66 -12.38
C GLY A 512 32.76 1.73 -11.56
N ALA A 513 31.45 1.72 -11.86
CA ALA A 513 30.41 1.10 -11.07
C ALA A 513 29.81 -0.10 -11.81
N PRO A 514 29.87 -1.35 -11.31
CA PRO A 514 29.05 -2.44 -11.84
C PRO A 514 27.58 -2.20 -11.45
N VAL A 515 26.92 -1.24 -12.09
CA VAL A 515 25.52 -0.86 -11.81
C VAL A 515 24.67 -2.13 -11.80
N GLN A 516 24.14 -2.48 -10.62
CA GLN A 516 23.46 -3.75 -10.37
C GLN A 516 21.95 -3.78 -10.69
N GLY A 517 21.39 -2.74 -11.32
CA GLY A 517 20.09 -2.84 -12.01
C GLY A 517 19.11 -1.69 -11.79
N ILE A 518 18.54 -1.19 -12.89
CA ILE A 518 17.55 -0.10 -12.92
C ILE A 518 16.13 -0.63 -12.71
N GLU A 519 15.75 -1.02 -11.49
CA GLU A 519 14.41 -1.60 -11.28
C GLU A 519 13.26 -0.59 -11.49
N GLU A 520 12.61 -0.66 -12.66
CA GLU A 520 11.47 0.14 -13.16
C GLU A 520 11.84 1.27 -14.13
N VAL A 521 12.13 0.87 -15.37
CA VAL A 521 12.35 1.77 -16.51
C VAL A 521 11.04 1.96 -17.29
N PRO A 522 10.90 3.05 -18.07
CA PRO A 522 9.87 3.20 -19.11
C PRO A 522 9.78 2.01 -20.08
N SER A 523 8.82 2.07 -21.01
CA SER A 523 8.70 1.10 -22.09
C SER A 523 10.02 0.96 -22.88
N ALA A 524 10.21 -0.21 -23.50
CA ALA A 524 11.40 -0.50 -24.30
C ALA A 524 11.69 0.55 -25.36
N ASP A 525 10.63 1.10 -25.94
CA ASP A 525 10.67 2.12 -27.01
C ASP A 525 11.33 3.43 -26.56
N GLU A 526 11.36 3.74 -25.26
CA GLU A 526 12.02 4.93 -24.72
C GLU A 526 13.45 4.62 -24.24
N LEU A 527 13.68 3.41 -23.73
CA LEU A 527 15.00 2.97 -23.25
C LEU A 527 16.01 2.84 -24.42
N LEU A 528 15.61 2.19 -25.51
CA LEU A 528 16.52 1.86 -26.60
C LEU A 528 17.09 3.08 -27.34
N PRO A 529 16.29 4.12 -27.68
CA PRO A 529 16.84 5.33 -28.30
C PRO A 529 17.85 6.04 -27.38
N ALA A 530 17.61 6.03 -26.07
CA ALA A 530 18.51 6.66 -25.10
C ALA A 530 19.83 5.90 -24.96
N LEU A 531 19.80 4.56 -25.00
CA LEU A 531 21.00 3.70 -25.03
C LEU A 531 21.77 3.79 -26.35
N SER A 532 21.11 4.20 -27.44
CA SER A 532 21.72 4.35 -28.76
C SER A 532 22.47 5.68 -28.93
N LEU A 533 22.34 6.61 -27.98
CA LEU A 533 23.11 7.85 -28.00
C LEU A 533 24.59 7.54 -27.74
N PRO A 534 25.53 8.23 -28.40
CA PRO A 534 26.96 8.05 -28.17
C PRO A 534 27.30 8.46 -26.73
N GLY A 535 27.53 7.47 -25.87
CA GLY A 535 27.94 7.62 -24.48
C GLY A 535 28.68 6.39 -23.99
N ASP A 536 29.56 6.57 -23.01
CA ASP A 536 30.39 5.49 -22.45
C ASP A 536 29.57 4.70 -21.42
N HIS A 537 28.58 3.95 -21.89
CA HIS A 537 27.67 3.11 -21.09
C HIS A 537 28.28 1.74 -20.76
N SER A 538 29.61 1.67 -20.82
CA SER A 538 30.38 0.44 -20.85
C SER A 538 30.42 -0.28 -19.52
N SER A 539 29.95 0.27 -18.39
CA SER A 539 30.06 -0.37 -17.07
C SER A 539 28.86 -1.22 -16.64
N ILE A 540 27.71 -1.12 -17.32
CA ILE A 540 26.50 -1.83 -16.88
C ILE A 540 26.69 -3.33 -17.08
N GLN A 541 26.66 -4.07 -15.97
CA GLN A 541 26.75 -5.54 -15.96
C GLN A 541 25.39 -6.19 -15.71
N VAL A 542 24.55 -5.58 -14.88
CA VAL A 542 23.21 -6.10 -14.58
C VAL A 542 22.17 -5.04 -14.88
N LEU A 543 21.23 -5.35 -15.76
CA LEU A 543 20.09 -4.49 -16.05
C LEU A 543 18.80 -5.20 -15.66
N SER A 544 18.10 -4.69 -14.64
CA SER A 544 16.82 -5.23 -14.21
C SER A 544 15.70 -4.25 -14.48
N ILE A 545 14.87 -4.51 -15.48
CA ILE A 545 13.72 -3.70 -15.91
C ILE A 545 12.44 -4.55 -15.83
N PRO A 546 12.00 -4.90 -14.61
CA PRO A 546 11.09 -6.03 -14.38
C PRO A 546 9.69 -5.88 -14.97
N ASN A 547 9.29 -4.66 -15.32
CA ASN A 547 7.99 -4.33 -15.86
C ASN A 547 8.06 -3.90 -17.34
N THR A 548 9.22 -3.99 -17.98
CA THR A 548 9.43 -3.58 -19.36
C THR A 548 9.36 -4.80 -20.27
N GLU A 549 8.43 -4.77 -21.21
CA GLU A 549 8.31 -5.77 -22.28
C GLU A 549 9.36 -5.52 -23.35
N LEU A 550 10.25 -6.49 -23.57
CA LEU A 550 11.25 -6.48 -24.63
C LEU A 550 10.99 -7.65 -25.58
N ASP A 551 10.89 -7.37 -26.87
CA ASP A 551 11.01 -8.43 -27.89
C ASP A 551 12.48 -8.87 -28.10
N ILE A 552 12.70 -9.90 -28.93
CA ILE A 552 14.04 -10.47 -29.13
C ILE A 552 15.00 -9.46 -29.78
N TRP A 553 14.49 -8.62 -30.69
CA TRP A 553 15.26 -7.65 -31.45
C TRP A 553 15.69 -6.48 -30.56
N GLN A 554 14.79 -6.06 -29.69
CA GLN A 554 15.03 -5.07 -28.65
C GLN A 554 16.09 -5.57 -27.66
N ALA A 555 16.03 -6.85 -27.25
CA ALA A 555 17.06 -7.44 -26.39
C ALA A 555 18.43 -7.54 -27.08
N ILE A 556 18.47 -7.97 -28.35
CA ILE A 556 19.71 -7.97 -29.17
C ILE A 556 20.32 -6.57 -29.25
N SER A 557 19.49 -5.57 -29.56
CA SER A 557 19.92 -4.16 -29.63
C SER A 557 20.53 -3.70 -28.31
N LEU A 558 19.89 -4.06 -27.19
CA LEU A 558 20.35 -3.72 -25.86
C LEU A 558 21.68 -4.40 -25.50
N ILE A 559 21.85 -5.70 -25.80
CA ILE A 559 23.10 -6.43 -25.57
C ILE A 559 24.24 -5.83 -26.41
N LYS A 560 23.96 -5.40 -27.65
CA LYS A 560 24.95 -4.71 -28.49
C LYS A 560 25.38 -3.36 -27.93
N SER A 561 24.42 -2.60 -27.41
CA SER A 561 24.68 -1.27 -26.83
C SER A 561 25.36 -1.35 -25.46
N LEU A 562 25.28 -2.48 -24.75
CA LEU A 562 25.84 -2.68 -23.41
C LEU A 562 26.84 -3.86 -23.41
N PRO A 563 28.10 -3.65 -23.86
CA PRO A 563 29.05 -4.73 -24.11
C PRO A 563 29.50 -5.49 -22.85
N LEU A 564 29.36 -4.91 -21.66
CA LEU A 564 29.67 -5.58 -20.39
C LEU A 564 28.44 -6.20 -19.71
N LEU A 565 27.25 -6.11 -20.32
CA LEU A 565 26.03 -6.68 -19.76
C LEU A 565 26.16 -8.19 -19.62
N SER A 566 26.05 -8.69 -18.39
CA SER A 566 26.02 -10.10 -18.06
C SER A 566 24.61 -10.61 -17.77
N ASP A 567 23.77 -9.80 -17.14
CA ASP A 567 22.44 -10.22 -16.69
C ASP A 567 21.39 -9.19 -17.11
N LEU A 568 20.36 -9.65 -17.82
CA LEU A 568 19.16 -8.87 -18.13
C LEU A 568 17.97 -9.46 -17.38
N GLN A 569 17.16 -8.63 -16.75
CA GLN A 569 15.88 -9.04 -16.16
C GLN A 569 14.78 -8.17 -16.76
N ALA A 570 13.85 -8.75 -17.52
CA ALA A 570 12.79 -8.00 -18.21
C ALA A 570 11.57 -8.90 -18.48
N LEU A 571 10.46 -8.32 -18.93
CA LEU A 571 9.34 -9.07 -19.48
C LEU A 571 9.60 -9.41 -20.95
N PHE A 572 9.07 -10.55 -21.38
CA PHE A 572 9.16 -10.98 -22.77
C PHE A 572 7.77 -11.31 -23.31
N PRO A 573 7.16 -10.42 -24.11
CA PRO A 573 5.82 -10.67 -24.63
C PRO A 573 5.83 -11.57 -25.88
N SER A 574 6.79 -11.38 -26.80
CA SER A 574 6.80 -12.03 -28.12
C SER A 574 8.14 -11.87 -28.85
N ILE A 575 8.32 -12.57 -29.97
CA ILE A 575 9.45 -12.40 -30.92
C ILE A 575 9.51 -10.99 -31.51
N GLY A 576 8.40 -10.24 -31.52
CA GLY A 576 8.29 -9.01 -32.30
C GLY A 576 8.11 -9.32 -33.79
N SER A 577 8.28 -8.30 -34.63
CA SER A 577 8.12 -8.43 -36.09
C SER A 577 9.31 -9.16 -36.70
N MET A 578 9.04 -10.21 -37.47
CA MET A 578 10.08 -10.94 -38.21
C MET A 578 10.78 -10.02 -39.23
N PRO A 579 12.10 -10.17 -39.47
CA PRO A 579 12.79 -9.50 -40.56
C PRO A 579 12.15 -9.84 -41.90
N ASP A 580 12.13 -8.88 -42.82
CA ASP A 580 11.53 -9.07 -44.14
C ASP A 580 12.13 -10.29 -44.86
N GLY A 581 11.26 -11.23 -45.21
CA GLY A 581 11.64 -12.45 -45.95
C GLY A 581 12.22 -13.59 -45.11
N VAL A 582 12.29 -13.46 -43.78
CA VAL A 582 12.73 -14.55 -42.89
C VAL A 582 11.53 -15.28 -42.31
N THR A 583 11.41 -16.58 -42.57
CA THR A 583 10.38 -17.42 -41.96
C THR A 583 10.80 -17.88 -40.55
N MET A 584 9.85 -18.35 -39.74
CA MET A 584 10.13 -18.85 -38.39
C MET A 584 11.15 -20.01 -38.39
N ASN A 585 11.14 -20.84 -39.44
CA ASN A 585 12.06 -21.98 -39.58
C ASN A 585 13.49 -21.54 -39.94
N GLU A 586 13.65 -20.40 -40.63
CA GLU A 586 14.95 -19.84 -41.04
C GLU A 586 15.54 -18.93 -39.95
N LEU A 587 14.76 -18.59 -38.92
CA LEU A 587 15.14 -17.66 -37.88
C LEU A 587 16.42 -18.06 -37.12
N PRO A 588 16.63 -19.33 -36.72
CA PRO A 588 17.87 -19.72 -36.04
C PRO A 588 19.13 -19.50 -36.89
N GLU A 589 19.10 -19.91 -38.16
CA GLU A 589 20.22 -19.73 -39.09
C GLU A 589 20.48 -18.24 -39.38
N TYR A 590 19.41 -17.46 -39.56
CA TYR A 590 19.49 -16.01 -39.70
C TYR A 590 20.15 -15.37 -38.47
N MET A 591 19.74 -15.78 -37.27
CA MET A 591 20.28 -15.27 -36.00
C MET A 591 21.77 -15.55 -35.87
N VAL A 592 22.19 -16.81 -36.09
CA VAL A 592 23.60 -17.21 -36.02
C VAL A 592 24.45 -16.46 -37.04
N SER A 593 24.02 -16.41 -38.30
CA SER A 593 24.80 -15.76 -39.38
C SER A 593 24.89 -14.24 -39.23
N THR A 594 23.89 -13.60 -38.62
CA THR A 594 23.82 -12.14 -38.51
C THR A 594 24.41 -11.61 -37.20
N TYR A 595 24.27 -12.34 -36.10
CA TYR A 595 24.59 -11.84 -34.76
C TYR A 595 25.67 -12.63 -34.03
N ALA A 596 25.93 -13.90 -34.35
CA ALA A 596 26.92 -14.68 -33.60
C ALA A 596 28.38 -14.35 -34.00
N PRO A 597 29.33 -14.31 -33.04
CA PRO A 597 29.11 -14.27 -31.61
C PRO A 597 28.74 -12.85 -31.14
N MET A 598 27.73 -12.75 -30.29
CA MET A 598 27.29 -11.51 -29.64
C MET A 598 27.47 -11.62 -28.13
N GLY A 599 27.70 -10.49 -27.46
CA GLY A 599 27.56 -10.42 -26.00
C GLY A 599 28.43 -11.44 -25.28
N GLU A 600 29.75 -11.41 -25.48
CA GLU A 600 30.68 -12.37 -24.86
C GLU A 600 30.55 -12.43 -23.33
N ARG A 601 30.07 -11.37 -22.67
CA ARG A 601 29.82 -11.37 -21.23
C ARG A 601 28.40 -11.71 -20.83
N PHE A 602 27.48 -11.73 -21.79
CA PHE A 602 26.06 -11.95 -21.56
C PHE A 602 25.80 -13.40 -21.15
N ARG A 603 25.32 -13.56 -19.92
CA ARG A 603 25.10 -14.85 -19.27
C ARG A 603 23.63 -15.21 -19.19
N CYS A 604 22.74 -14.30 -18.83
CA CYS A 604 21.35 -14.70 -18.68
C CYS A 604 20.33 -13.60 -18.93
N TRP A 605 19.14 -14.03 -19.36
CA TRP A 605 17.92 -13.23 -19.37
C TRP A 605 16.90 -13.83 -18.39
N ARG A 606 16.66 -13.16 -17.26
CA ARG A 606 15.68 -13.54 -16.24
C ARG A 606 14.30 -12.97 -16.60
N ILE A 607 13.42 -13.83 -17.10
CA ILE A 607 12.04 -13.45 -17.49
C ILE A 607 11.12 -13.55 -16.26
N ILE A 608 10.42 -12.48 -15.92
CA ILE A 608 9.62 -12.40 -14.66
C ILE A 608 8.20 -12.94 -14.80
N TYR A 609 7.63 -12.92 -16.01
CA TYR A 609 6.32 -13.51 -16.30
C TYR A 609 6.39 -14.41 -17.53
N TYR A 610 5.99 -15.67 -17.33
CA TYR A 610 5.96 -16.68 -18.38
C TYR A 610 4.78 -16.45 -19.32
N THR A 611 5.09 -15.96 -20.51
CA THR A 611 4.34 -16.35 -21.71
C THR A 611 5.03 -17.60 -22.29
N SER A 612 4.31 -18.44 -23.01
CA SER A 612 4.70 -19.78 -23.49
C SER A 612 5.83 -19.83 -24.54
N ASN A 613 6.77 -18.88 -24.53
CA ASN A 613 7.68 -18.60 -25.64
C ASN A 613 9.16 -18.93 -25.31
N ILE A 614 9.44 -20.18 -24.94
CA ILE A 614 10.79 -20.68 -24.60
C ILE A 614 11.76 -20.61 -25.80
N GLU A 615 11.24 -20.74 -27.02
CA GLU A 615 12.00 -20.70 -28.28
C GLU A 615 12.94 -19.48 -28.38
N ASN A 616 12.58 -18.36 -27.74
CA ASN A 616 13.33 -17.11 -27.88
C ASN A 616 14.56 -17.02 -26.99
N ILE A 617 14.52 -17.68 -25.84
CA ILE A 617 15.72 -17.84 -25.00
C ILE A 617 16.74 -18.73 -25.73
N MET A 618 16.27 -19.72 -26.49
CA MET A 618 17.14 -20.55 -27.32
C MET A 618 17.84 -19.72 -28.39
N LEU A 619 17.11 -18.83 -29.08
CA LEU A 619 17.69 -17.95 -30.09
C LEU A 619 18.81 -17.05 -29.52
N LEU A 620 18.68 -16.54 -28.29
CA LEU A 620 19.77 -15.79 -27.66
C LEU A 620 20.99 -16.66 -27.32
N ALA A 621 20.78 -17.88 -26.85
CA ALA A 621 21.91 -18.77 -26.54
C ALA A 621 22.67 -19.22 -27.78
N LEU A 622 22.01 -19.29 -28.95
CA LEU A 622 22.68 -19.55 -30.22
C LEU A 622 23.69 -18.46 -30.59
N ILE A 623 23.41 -17.22 -30.20
CA ILE A 623 24.24 -16.07 -30.58
C ILE A 623 25.16 -15.60 -29.45
N CYS A 624 24.85 -15.91 -28.18
CA CYS A 624 25.61 -15.51 -27.00
C CYS A 624 26.41 -16.70 -26.41
N PRO A 625 27.75 -16.75 -26.59
CA PRO A 625 28.54 -17.95 -26.30
C PRO A 625 28.65 -18.31 -24.82
N ASN A 626 28.43 -17.34 -23.92
CA ASN A 626 28.49 -17.54 -22.47
C ASN A 626 27.11 -17.56 -21.80
N PHE A 627 26.04 -17.73 -22.60
CA PHE A 627 24.68 -17.79 -22.08
C PHE A 627 24.51 -19.04 -21.19
N ASP A 628 24.32 -18.82 -19.89
CA ASP A 628 24.15 -19.84 -18.87
C ASP A 628 22.68 -19.93 -18.41
N TYR A 629 22.03 -21.01 -18.81
CA TYR A 629 20.67 -21.35 -18.40
C TYR A 629 20.56 -21.75 -16.92
N ALA A 630 21.64 -22.18 -16.27
CA ALA A 630 21.61 -22.54 -14.85
C ALA A 630 21.43 -21.33 -13.93
N ALA A 631 21.63 -20.11 -14.46
CA ALA A 631 21.32 -18.85 -13.78
C ALA A 631 19.81 -18.51 -13.77
N ALA A 632 18.97 -19.26 -14.50
CA ALA A 632 17.52 -19.16 -14.41
C ALA A 632 16.99 -19.79 -13.09
N PRO A 633 15.91 -19.28 -12.48
CA PRO A 633 15.33 -19.85 -11.27
C PRO A 633 15.00 -21.36 -11.40
N ALA A 634 15.10 -22.12 -10.31
CA ALA A 634 15.04 -23.59 -10.36
C ALA A 634 13.75 -24.18 -10.96
N GLY A 635 12.58 -23.55 -10.73
CA GLY A 635 11.31 -23.97 -11.32
C GLY A 635 11.24 -23.74 -12.84
N ASP A 636 11.99 -22.77 -13.33
CA ASP A 636 12.04 -22.36 -14.72
C ASP A 636 12.92 -23.29 -15.55
N ARG A 637 13.98 -23.80 -14.91
CA ARG A 637 14.94 -24.74 -15.50
C ARG A 637 14.28 -26.07 -15.86
N GLU A 638 13.38 -26.63 -15.04
CA GLU A 638 12.76 -27.93 -15.31
C GLU A 638 11.79 -27.89 -16.50
N LEU A 639 10.95 -26.84 -16.55
CA LEU A 639 10.02 -26.59 -17.67
C LEU A 639 10.76 -26.32 -18.98
N PHE A 640 11.83 -25.53 -18.92
CA PHE A 640 12.70 -25.29 -20.08
C PHE A 640 13.35 -26.58 -20.58
N MET A 641 13.96 -27.36 -19.69
CA MET A 641 14.64 -28.61 -20.07
C MET A 641 13.66 -29.68 -20.59
N ALA A 642 12.39 -29.63 -20.19
CA ALA A 642 11.34 -30.46 -20.78
C ALA A 642 11.01 -30.00 -22.22
N HIS A 643 10.77 -28.69 -22.40
CA HIS A 643 10.44 -28.12 -23.71
C HIS A 643 11.58 -28.22 -24.73
N MET A 644 12.84 -28.08 -24.29
CA MET A 644 14.03 -28.35 -25.12
C MET A 644 14.06 -29.80 -25.59
N ARG A 645 13.81 -30.76 -24.69
CA ARG A 645 13.76 -32.19 -25.06
C ARG A 645 12.66 -32.49 -26.08
N ASP A 646 11.54 -31.80 -25.97
CA ASP A 646 10.40 -31.99 -26.89
C ASP A 646 10.64 -31.32 -28.26
N ASN A 647 11.30 -30.15 -28.31
CA ASN A 647 11.51 -29.40 -29.56
C ASN A 647 12.84 -29.66 -30.28
N ILE A 648 13.91 -30.10 -29.60
CA ILE A 648 15.14 -30.59 -30.25
C ILE A 648 14.84 -31.83 -31.11
N GLN A 649 13.75 -32.56 -30.83
CA GLN A 649 13.32 -33.66 -31.69
C GLN A 649 12.75 -33.21 -33.04
N ALA A 650 12.35 -31.94 -33.18
CA ALA A 650 11.97 -31.33 -34.45
C ALA A 650 13.23 -30.87 -35.22
N ASP A 651 13.34 -31.23 -36.50
CA ASP A 651 14.60 -31.27 -37.27
C ASP A 651 15.36 -29.93 -37.43
N GLY A 652 14.79 -28.78 -37.07
CA GLY A 652 15.41 -27.46 -37.23
C GLY A 652 16.51 -27.11 -36.22
N PHE A 653 16.51 -27.67 -35.00
CA PHE A 653 17.49 -27.31 -33.95
C PHE A 653 18.61 -28.35 -33.76
N LYS A 654 18.49 -29.54 -34.36
CA LYS A 654 19.50 -30.63 -34.23
C LYS A 654 20.89 -30.29 -34.76
N GLN A 655 21.01 -29.31 -35.66
CA GLN A 655 22.31 -28.95 -36.25
C GLN A 655 23.16 -28.04 -35.35
N HIS A 656 22.59 -27.53 -34.26
CA HIS A 656 23.23 -26.55 -33.36
C HIS A 656 23.41 -27.07 -31.92
N GLU A 657 23.10 -28.35 -31.69
CA GLU A 657 23.52 -29.12 -30.50
C GLU A 657 25.05 -29.29 -30.49
#